data_AF-A0A8H6SS16-F1
#
_entry.id   AF-A0A8H6SS16-F1
#
_cell.length_a   1.000
_cell.length_b   1.000
_cell.length_c   1.000
_cell.angle_alpha   90.00
_cell.angle_beta   90.00
_cell.angle_gamma   90.00
#
_symmetry.space_group_name_H-M   'P 1'
#
loop_
_entity.id
_entity.type
_entity.pdbx_description
1 polymer ?
#
loop_
_entity_poly.entity_id
_entity_poly.type
_entity_poly.pdbx_seq_one_letter_code
_entity_poly.pdbx_strand_id
1 'polypeptide(L)'
;MSMASQPVASLDVQAAYVEGPVLIGTCVSLVLLGVVSGQTVKFLSNSNGDSWRLRVYVSLVGTLVALQSIFDFVRLWQQAVTNFGFVEPPILLGLSLDLILVPIISFMVEAYYIHRLAALSKRNFFVLVPICTVLLSAFVLHITVTFEEQTFTAERVRKVILLYEVILPVYLVGDLLLTISTAAYLYHFRRNVLPQNATVVTQLIRLVFQTSTPATCSIIVNFIIALHFPDVPGVLAAKQWAGFGVNIVIPKLFAVSVLWTINARGDMDQRRKIQASDTIRHGPTRMAAESPSNPGFPRPNPSISFWLQGTRSSTLIGHHTTASLPEDVQDVVIIGGGFSGVATAYFLLKSKNSPARVTLLEAREVCDGATGRNGGHCRPVPFQSYARYKKSFGKEQALKIVENEKETLRLLTEIVHKEEIDCDFAPTSTYDILESSADAAIYASRLSEFVADGGKVDGIVEAFTTPAAAHSETGTARAVAAYKWQCCSLWPYKLVAALAQVALSEGLNLQTNTPVRSVVLDEALREGERLWVLHTDRGLVKTRKVVYATNAHTATLLPELGGPIYPFKGHAVALVPTKPFSGTMNRVQSSYNFTGDGGNYFFQRPKDGIFVVGGGRDAVNNDELLRTTDDGTVLPVAVQSLKETVQGAFGAERWGKEALGEGLLTAWSGIMGYSADSVPYVGPLHGKVNAYICAGHNGHGMARIMTCARGIAQLLEGATYEETGLPECFLPTKERLEKHSLVKDPNGGK
;
A
#
# COMPACT_ATOMS: atom_id res chain seq x y z
N MET A 1 -17.17 10.17 77.07
CA MET A 1 -16.00 9.52 77.69
C MET A 1 -14.77 10.32 77.29
N SER A 2 -14.00 10.79 78.27
CA SER A 2 -12.84 11.69 78.17
C SER A 2 -11.92 11.45 76.96
N MET A 3 -11.86 12.40 76.02
CA MET A 3 -10.75 12.48 75.06
C MET A 3 -9.51 12.98 75.80
N ALA A 4 -8.67 12.04 76.25
CA ALA A 4 -7.30 12.34 76.60
C ALA A 4 -6.63 13.00 75.39
N SER A 5 -6.04 14.18 75.60
CA SER A 5 -5.25 14.92 74.62
C SER A 5 -4.13 14.02 74.08
N GLN A 6 -4.29 13.50 72.86
CA GLN A 6 -3.19 12.84 72.17
C GLN A 6 -2.06 13.86 71.95
N PRO A 7 -0.79 13.47 72.16
CA PRO A 7 0.32 14.36 71.88
C PRO A 7 0.35 14.70 70.38
N VAL A 8 0.39 16.00 70.07
CA VAL A 8 0.61 16.51 68.71
C VAL A 8 1.97 15.96 68.23
N ALA A 9 2.00 15.38 67.03
CA ALA A 9 3.24 14.87 66.45
C ALA A 9 4.27 15.99 66.29
N SER A 10 5.57 15.67 66.29
CA SER A 10 6.61 16.68 66.01
C SER A 10 6.37 17.30 64.63
N LEU A 11 6.76 18.58 64.47
CA LEU A 11 6.63 19.32 63.22
C LEU A 11 7.22 18.54 62.02
N ASP A 12 8.35 17.86 62.22
CA ASP A 12 8.98 17.02 61.19
C ASP A 12 8.09 15.85 60.76
N VAL A 13 7.40 15.22 61.71
CA VAL A 13 6.46 14.11 61.42
C VAL A 13 5.21 14.64 60.74
N GLN A 14 4.69 15.80 61.14
CA GLN A 14 3.54 16.39 60.45
C GLN A 14 3.89 16.80 59.01
N ALA A 15 5.05 17.43 58.80
CA ALA A 15 5.53 17.83 57.47
C ALA A 15 5.72 16.61 56.55
N ALA A 16 6.33 15.53 57.05
CA ALA A 16 6.60 14.33 56.25
C ALA A 16 5.32 13.65 55.72
N TYR A 17 4.24 13.63 56.52
CA TYR A 17 3.00 12.90 56.19
C TYR A 17 1.89 13.78 55.61
N VAL A 18 1.97 15.10 55.74
CA VAL A 18 1.00 16.06 55.17
C VAL A 18 1.58 16.72 53.91
N GLU A 19 2.76 17.33 54.00
CA GLU A 19 3.32 18.12 52.89
C GLU A 19 4.07 17.24 51.86
N GLY A 20 4.79 16.22 52.35
CA GLY A 20 5.60 15.34 51.50
C GLY A 20 4.85 14.74 50.31
N PRO A 21 3.71 14.05 50.53
CA PRO A 21 2.94 13.46 49.43
C PRO A 21 2.40 14.51 48.43
N VAL A 22 1.97 15.66 48.93
CA VAL A 22 1.43 16.76 48.11
C VAL A 22 2.52 17.37 47.25
N LEU A 23 3.71 17.57 47.80
CA LEU A 23 4.88 18.08 47.07
C LEU A 23 5.30 17.10 45.96
N ILE A 24 5.41 15.81 46.28
CA ILE A 24 5.75 14.76 45.28
C ILE A 24 4.70 14.74 44.16
N GLY A 25 3.42 14.72 44.51
CA GLY A 25 2.31 14.75 43.56
C GLY A 25 2.35 15.97 42.64
N THR A 26 2.56 17.16 43.22
CA THR A 26 2.65 18.43 42.49
C THR A 26 3.84 18.43 41.52
N CYS A 27 5.02 17.95 41.95
CA CYS A 27 6.19 17.82 41.08
C CYS A 27 5.93 16.89 39.89
N VAL A 28 5.36 15.70 40.13
CA VAL A 28 5.00 14.75 39.05
C VAL A 28 3.98 15.37 38.10
N SER A 29 2.99 16.06 38.66
CA SER A 29 1.97 16.79 37.91
C SER A 29 2.60 17.84 36.98
N LEU A 30 3.57 18.62 37.44
CA LEU A 30 4.27 19.61 36.60
C LEU A 30 5.11 18.97 35.50
N VAL A 31 5.74 17.81 35.74
CA VAL A 31 6.43 17.05 34.69
C VAL A 31 5.47 16.61 33.58
N LEU A 32 4.29 16.11 33.95
CA LEU A 32 3.27 15.67 32.99
C LEU A 32 2.69 16.84 32.17
N LEU A 33 2.69 18.07 32.68
CA LEU A 33 2.31 19.25 31.88
C LEU A 33 3.21 19.41 30.64
N GLY A 34 4.51 19.14 30.76
CA GLY A 34 5.43 19.17 29.62
C GLY A 34 5.04 18.17 28.54
N VAL A 35 4.62 16.96 28.95
CA VAL A 35 4.14 15.91 28.04
C VAL A 35 2.84 16.34 27.36
N VAL A 36 1.86 16.82 28.11
CA VAL A 36 0.56 17.29 27.58
C VAL A 36 0.76 18.44 26.60
N SER A 37 1.61 19.42 26.94
CA SER A 37 1.92 20.56 26.09
C SER A 37 2.58 20.11 24.78
N GLY A 38 3.57 19.22 24.84
CA GLY A 38 4.22 18.66 23.65
C GLY A 38 3.25 17.90 22.74
N GLN A 39 2.35 17.10 23.30
CA GLN A 39 1.34 16.38 22.53
C GLN A 39 0.28 17.31 21.92
N THR A 40 -0.10 18.37 22.63
CA THR A 40 -1.03 19.40 22.14
C THR A 40 -0.43 20.16 20.96
N VAL A 41 0.83 20.58 21.06
CA VAL A 41 1.54 21.25 19.96
C VAL A 41 1.71 20.32 18.76
N LYS A 42 2.11 19.05 18.96
CA LYS A 42 2.22 18.04 17.89
C LYS A 42 0.91 17.88 17.12
N PHE A 43 -0.22 17.88 17.83
CA PHE A 43 -1.53 17.80 17.19
C PHE A 43 -1.83 19.05 16.34
N LEU A 44 -1.71 20.24 16.95
CA LEU A 44 -2.08 21.49 16.30
C LEU A 44 -1.23 21.77 15.06
N SER A 45 0.06 21.44 15.08
CA SER A 45 0.98 21.62 13.94
C SER A 45 0.63 20.73 12.74
N ASN A 46 0.01 19.57 12.96
CA ASN A 46 -0.24 18.57 11.93
C ASN A 46 -1.73 18.46 11.54
N SER A 47 -2.58 19.38 12.01
CA SER A 47 -4.05 19.25 11.95
C SER A 47 -4.71 19.61 10.62
N ASN A 48 -3.94 19.80 9.52
CA ASN A 48 -4.41 20.39 8.25
C ASN A 48 -5.59 19.66 7.54
N GLY A 49 -6.02 18.50 8.01
CA GLY A 49 -7.24 17.80 7.56
C GLY A 49 -8.25 17.43 8.65
N ASP A 50 -7.99 17.73 9.92
CA ASP A 50 -8.87 17.36 11.05
C ASP A 50 -10.03 18.38 11.24
N SER A 51 -11.19 17.88 11.66
CA SER A 51 -12.40 18.70 11.88
C SER A 51 -12.18 19.80 12.92
N TRP A 52 -12.83 20.95 12.74
CA TRP A 52 -12.74 22.08 13.67
C TRP A 52 -13.17 21.70 15.11
N ARG A 53 -14.15 20.80 15.26
CA ARG A 53 -14.62 20.32 16.58
C ARG A 53 -13.54 19.59 17.35
N LEU A 54 -12.74 18.75 16.67
CA LEU A 54 -11.63 18.04 17.30
C LEU A 54 -10.51 19.00 17.71
N ARG A 55 -10.24 20.03 16.89
CA ARG A 55 -9.27 21.07 17.24
C ARG A 55 -9.69 21.84 18.50
N VAL A 56 -10.96 22.25 18.57
CA VAL A 56 -11.51 22.90 19.76
C VAL A 56 -11.41 21.99 20.99
N TYR A 57 -11.74 20.70 20.85
CA TYR A 57 -11.63 19.73 21.94
C TYR A 57 -10.18 19.61 22.46
N VAL A 58 -9.20 19.42 21.56
CA VAL A 58 -7.79 19.29 21.94
C VAL A 58 -7.26 20.58 22.59
N SER A 59 -7.59 21.74 22.02
CA SER A 59 -7.25 23.03 22.61
C SER A 59 -7.86 23.19 24.00
N LEU A 60 -9.12 22.82 24.19
CA LEU A 60 -9.81 22.94 25.47
C LEU A 60 -9.17 22.02 26.54
N VAL A 61 -8.87 20.76 26.22
CA VAL A 61 -8.17 19.84 27.14
C VAL A 61 -6.80 20.41 27.53
N GLY A 62 -6.02 20.90 26.55
CA GLY A 62 -4.72 21.51 26.81
C GLY A 62 -4.82 22.74 27.72
N THR A 63 -5.80 23.62 27.47
CA THR A 63 -6.03 24.83 28.27
C THR A 63 -6.44 24.49 29.70
N LEU A 64 -7.35 23.54 29.91
CA LEU A 64 -7.81 23.16 31.25
C LEU A 64 -6.67 22.56 32.09
N VAL A 65 -5.81 21.73 31.48
CA VAL A 65 -4.64 21.16 32.16
C VAL A 65 -3.57 22.23 32.46
N ALA A 66 -3.38 23.19 31.55
CA ALA A 66 -2.49 24.32 31.80
C ALA A 66 -3.01 25.18 32.96
N LEU A 67 -4.33 25.44 33.00
CA LEU A 67 -4.98 26.17 34.08
C LEU A 67 -4.83 25.45 35.42
N GLN A 68 -5.04 24.14 35.45
CA GLN A 68 -4.79 23.30 36.63
C GLN A 68 -3.33 23.46 37.12
N SER A 69 -2.37 23.48 36.20
CA SER A 69 -0.96 23.59 36.54
C SER A 69 -0.56 24.96 37.11
N ILE A 70 -1.30 26.02 36.80
CA ILE A 70 -1.11 27.33 37.46
C ILE A 70 -1.41 27.19 38.97
N PHE A 71 -2.45 26.44 39.34
CA PHE A 71 -2.76 26.17 40.74
C PHE A 71 -1.71 25.28 41.41
N ASP A 72 -1.18 24.27 40.70
CA ASP A 72 -0.04 23.48 41.17
C ASP A 72 1.18 24.36 41.50
N PHE A 73 1.51 25.33 40.64
CA PHE A 73 2.59 26.29 40.88
C PHE A 73 2.32 27.20 42.07
N VAL A 74 1.09 27.73 42.19
CA VAL A 74 0.69 28.57 43.34
C VAL A 74 0.82 27.78 44.64
N ARG A 75 0.36 26.52 44.66
CA ARG A 75 0.49 25.62 45.82
C ARG A 75 1.95 25.39 46.20
N LEU A 76 2.79 25.06 45.22
CA LEU A 76 4.22 24.83 45.45
C LEU A 76 4.93 26.09 45.96
N TRP A 77 4.58 27.27 45.42
CA TRP A 77 5.10 28.56 45.89
C TRP A 77 4.67 28.85 47.32
N GLN A 78 3.42 28.56 47.67
CA GLN A 78 2.92 28.76 49.02
C GLN A 78 3.65 27.86 50.04
N GLN A 79 3.82 26.58 49.71
CA GLN A 79 4.51 25.61 50.57
C GLN A 79 6.02 25.87 50.68
N ALA A 80 6.69 26.10 49.55
CA ALA A 80 8.15 26.18 49.52
C ALA A 80 8.71 27.58 49.81
N VAL A 81 7.90 28.65 49.65
CA VAL A 81 8.37 30.04 49.78
C VAL A 81 7.62 30.80 50.85
N THR A 82 6.30 30.97 50.73
CA THR A 82 5.58 31.88 51.64
C THR A 82 5.41 31.32 53.04
N ASN A 83 5.19 30.00 53.15
CA ASN A 83 4.93 29.31 54.41
C ASN A 83 6.08 28.37 54.80
N PHE A 84 7.28 28.60 54.28
CA PHE A 84 8.43 27.74 54.52
C PHE A 84 8.72 27.62 56.03
N GLY A 85 8.67 26.39 56.55
CA GLY A 85 8.92 26.09 57.97
C GLY A 85 7.69 26.08 58.87
N PHE A 86 6.49 26.33 58.35
CA PHE A 86 5.22 26.23 59.08
C PHE A 86 4.36 25.08 58.55
N VAL A 87 3.94 24.15 59.42
CA VAL A 87 2.94 23.13 59.08
C VAL A 87 1.56 23.62 59.49
N GLU A 88 1.05 24.65 58.79
CA GLU A 88 -0.36 25.03 58.94
C GLU A 88 -1.23 24.20 57.98
N PRO A 89 -2.42 23.73 58.40
CA PRO A 89 -3.33 23.05 57.49
C PRO A 89 -3.64 24.00 56.31
N PRO A 90 -3.46 23.57 55.06
CA PRO A 90 -3.46 24.48 53.92
C PRO A 90 -4.90 24.94 53.64
N ILE A 91 -5.33 26.01 54.31
CA ILE A 91 -6.55 26.73 53.97
C ILE A 91 -6.11 28.13 53.60
N LEU A 92 -5.96 28.42 52.30
CA LEU A 92 -6.04 29.79 51.78
C LEU A 92 -6.28 29.79 50.25
N LEU A 93 -7.55 29.98 49.90
CA LEU A 93 -8.16 30.48 48.65
C LEU A 93 -7.85 29.82 47.28
N GLY A 94 -6.77 29.06 47.09
CA GLY A 94 -6.44 28.44 45.78
C GLY A 94 -7.11 27.10 45.48
N LEU A 95 -7.75 26.47 46.49
CA LEU A 95 -8.24 25.09 46.44
C LEU A 95 -9.56 24.90 45.67
N SER A 96 -10.44 25.91 45.60
CA SER A 96 -11.79 25.69 45.09
C SER A 96 -11.84 25.40 43.59
N LEU A 97 -10.98 26.02 42.79
CA LEU A 97 -10.96 25.84 41.33
C LEU A 97 -10.17 24.60 40.89
N ASP A 98 -9.03 24.30 41.52
CA ASP A 98 -8.24 23.09 41.22
C ASP A 98 -9.08 21.81 41.45
N LEU A 99 -9.81 21.75 42.57
CA LEU A 99 -10.69 20.63 42.90
C LEU A 99 -11.89 20.49 41.95
N ILE A 100 -12.28 21.54 41.23
CA ILE A 100 -13.33 21.52 40.21
C ILE A 100 -12.77 21.12 38.83
N LEU A 101 -11.52 21.49 38.54
CA LEU A 101 -10.88 21.15 37.26
C LEU A 101 -10.63 19.65 37.11
N VAL A 102 -10.30 18.96 38.20
CA VAL A 102 -10.09 17.50 38.24
C VAL A 102 -11.28 16.73 37.64
N PRO A 103 -12.53 16.84 38.17
CA PRO A 103 -13.66 16.10 37.62
C PRO A 103 -14.06 16.55 36.21
N ILE A 104 -13.84 17.83 35.85
CA ILE A 104 -14.13 18.33 34.50
C ILE A 104 -13.20 17.69 33.47
N ILE A 105 -11.89 17.66 33.73
CA ILE A 105 -10.91 17.07 32.82
C ILE A 105 -11.16 15.56 32.66
N SER A 106 -11.39 14.85 33.77
CA SER A 106 -11.70 13.41 33.73
C SER A 106 -12.97 13.13 32.92
N PHE A 107 -14.06 13.87 33.17
CA PHE A 107 -15.31 13.72 32.42
C PHE A 107 -15.15 13.97 30.92
N MET A 108 -14.37 14.99 30.53
CA MET A 108 -14.10 15.26 29.11
C MET A 108 -13.40 14.09 28.42
N VAL A 109 -12.39 13.52 29.09
CA VAL A 109 -11.62 12.39 28.56
C VAL A 109 -12.48 11.12 28.48
N GLU A 110 -13.26 10.84 29.51
CA GLU A 110 -14.22 9.74 29.54
C GLU A 110 -15.27 9.88 28.43
N ALA A 111 -15.81 11.08 28.24
CA ALA A 111 -16.79 11.36 27.18
C ALA A 111 -16.21 11.09 25.77
N TYR A 112 -14.93 11.41 25.54
CA TYR A 112 -14.24 11.07 24.29
C TYR A 112 -14.17 9.55 24.06
N TYR A 113 -13.79 8.79 25.07
CA TYR A 113 -13.70 7.33 24.95
C TYR A 113 -15.08 6.67 24.86
N ILE A 114 -16.10 7.19 25.54
CA ILE A 114 -17.50 6.78 25.36
C ILE A 114 -17.94 7.04 23.92
N HIS A 115 -17.65 8.23 23.36
CA HIS A 115 -17.96 8.55 21.97
C HIS A 115 -17.31 7.54 21.00
N ARG A 116 -16.04 7.20 21.25
CA ARG A 116 -15.31 6.20 20.46
C ARG A 116 -15.92 4.81 20.59
N LEU A 117 -16.28 4.37 21.80
CA LEU A 117 -16.95 3.09 22.03
C LEU A 117 -18.33 3.06 21.38
N ALA A 118 -19.07 4.17 21.39
CA ALA A 118 -20.37 4.28 20.72
C ALA A 118 -20.24 4.16 19.20
N ALA A 119 -19.19 4.73 18.61
CA ALA A 119 -18.89 4.54 17.19
C ALA A 119 -18.53 3.08 16.88
N LEU A 120 -17.68 2.43 17.69
CA LEU A 120 -17.25 1.04 17.51
C LEU A 120 -18.38 0.02 17.69
N SER A 121 -19.24 0.24 18.69
CA SER A 121 -20.35 -0.65 19.04
C SER A 121 -21.60 -0.41 18.20
N LYS A 122 -21.56 0.51 17.22
CA LYS A 122 -22.74 0.97 16.45
C LYS A 122 -23.88 1.43 17.37
N ARG A 123 -23.54 2.16 18.44
CA ARG A 123 -24.46 2.67 19.46
C ARG A 123 -25.23 1.58 20.20
N ASN A 124 -24.56 0.48 20.56
CA ASN A 124 -25.18 -0.57 21.37
C ASN A 124 -25.47 -0.09 22.80
N PHE A 125 -26.73 0.24 23.07
CA PHE A 125 -27.17 0.77 24.36
C PHE A 125 -26.98 -0.19 25.54
N PHE A 126 -26.99 -1.51 25.31
CA PHE A 126 -26.75 -2.50 26.38
C PHE A 126 -25.34 -2.42 26.97
N VAL A 127 -24.37 -1.92 26.19
CA VAL A 127 -22.99 -1.70 26.67
C VAL A 127 -22.81 -0.26 27.14
N LEU A 128 -23.36 0.71 26.40
CA LEU A 128 -23.15 2.12 26.70
C LEU A 128 -23.86 2.58 27.97
N VAL A 129 -25.10 2.17 28.22
CA VAL A 129 -25.90 2.66 29.36
C VAL A 129 -25.26 2.29 30.70
N PRO A 130 -24.83 1.04 30.96
CA PRO A 130 -24.15 0.71 32.22
C PRO A 130 -22.86 1.50 32.44
N ILE A 131 -22.02 1.62 31.41
CA ILE A 131 -20.75 2.35 31.49
C ILE A 131 -20.99 3.84 31.77
N CYS A 132 -21.90 4.46 31.03
CA CYS A 132 -22.27 5.86 31.25
C CYS A 132 -22.86 6.08 32.65
N THR A 133 -23.64 5.13 33.18
CA THR A 133 -24.22 5.23 34.52
C THR A 133 -23.14 5.21 35.59
N VAL A 134 -22.18 4.29 35.49
CA VAL A 134 -21.04 4.21 36.42
C VAL A 134 -20.19 5.47 36.37
N LEU A 135 -19.78 5.91 35.18
CA LEU A 135 -18.93 7.10 35.03
C LEU A 135 -19.64 8.40 35.43
N LEU A 136 -20.93 8.54 35.10
CA LEU A 136 -21.73 9.69 35.54
C LEU A 136 -21.89 9.70 37.07
N SER A 137 -22.07 8.52 37.69
CA SER A 137 -22.10 8.43 39.16
C SER A 137 -20.75 8.82 39.78
N ALA A 138 -19.63 8.42 39.17
CA ALA A 138 -18.29 8.81 39.59
C ALA A 138 -18.12 10.34 39.53
N PHE A 139 -18.53 10.95 38.41
CA PHE A 139 -18.49 12.41 38.23
C PHE A 139 -19.34 13.14 39.28
N VAL A 140 -20.57 12.70 39.53
CA VAL A 140 -21.46 13.32 40.54
C VAL A 140 -20.88 13.16 41.95
N LEU A 141 -20.34 11.99 42.30
CA LEU A 141 -19.65 11.78 43.56
C LEU A 141 -18.43 12.70 43.69
N HIS A 142 -17.65 12.88 42.61
CA HIS A 142 -16.46 13.74 42.64
C HIS A 142 -16.83 15.20 42.87
N ILE A 143 -17.87 15.70 42.19
CA ILE A 143 -18.38 17.06 42.39
C ILE A 143 -18.89 17.24 43.82
N THR A 144 -19.53 16.21 44.39
CA THR A 144 -20.00 16.24 45.78
C THR A 144 -18.83 16.31 46.77
N VAL A 145 -17.78 15.51 46.54
CA VAL A 145 -16.54 15.54 47.33
C VAL A 145 -15.88 16.91 47.27
N THR A 146 -15.73 17.46 46.06
CA THR A 146 -15.18 18.81 45.83
C THR A 146 -15.95 19.88 46.60
N PHE A 147 -17.28 19.77 46.69
CA PHE A 147 -18.12 20.73 47.42
C PHE A 147 -17.95 20.60 48.95
N GLU A 148 -17.92 19.36 49.46
CA GLU A 148 -17.74 19.10 50.89
C GLU A 148 -16.34 19.52 51.38
N GLU A 149 -15.30 19.34 50.56
CA GLU A 149 -13.93 19.77 50.84
C GLU A 149 -13.79 21.29 51.03
N GLN A 150 -14.65 22.12 50.43
CA GLN A 150 -14.55 23.58 50.55
C GLN A 150 -14.93 24.12 51.95
N THR A 151 -15.46 23.29 52.85
CA THR A 151 -16.08 23.75 54.11
C THR A 151 -15.47 23.15 55.39
N PHE A 152 -14.33 22.45 55.30
CA PHE A 152 -13.51 21.86 56.38
C PHE A 152 -14.04 21.99 57.82
N THR A 153 -15.03 21.18 58.18
CA THR A 153 -15.46 20.94 59.58
C THR A 153 -15.19 19.48 59.96
N ALA A 154 -14.90 19.19 61.23
CA ALA A 154 -14.51 17.85 61.69
C ALA A 154 -15.54 16.74 61.33
N GLU A 155 -16.83 17.06 61.35
CA GLU A 155 -17.90 16.14 60.93
C GLU A 155 -17.91 15.89 59.41
N ARG A 156 -17.61 16.92 58.60
CA ARG A 156 -17.56 16.83 57.13
C ARG A 156 -16.29 16.15 56.64
N VAL A 157 -15.17 16.30 57.32
CA VAL A 157 -13.93 15.54 57.01
C VAL A 157 -14.20 14.04 57.01
N ARG A 158 -14.96 13.52 57.99
CA ARG A 158 -15.35 12.11 58.02
C ARG A 158 -16.24 11.70 56.84
N LYS A 159 -17.14 12.57 56.39
CA LYS A 159 -17.99 12.34 55.19
C LYS A 159 -17.17 12.34 53.90
N VAL A 160 -16.26 13.30 53.75
CA VAL A 160 -15.31 13.37 52.62
C VAL A 160 -14.49 12.10 52.53
N ILE A 161 -13.98 11.59 53.66
CA ILE A 161 -13.23 10.33 53.73
C ILE A 161 -14.04 9.15 53.19
N LEU A 162 -15.28 8.98 53.67
CA LEU A 162 -16.15 7.89 53.22
C LEU A 162 -16.49 8.01 51.73
N LEU A 163 -16.69 9.23 51.23
CA LEU A 163 -16.97 9.46 49.80
C LEU A 163 -15.75 9.13 48.92
N TYR A 164 -14.53 9.45 49.36
CA TYR A 164 -13.30 9.05 48.65
C TYR A 164 -13.08 7.54 48.62
N GLU A 165 -13.42 6.83 49.69
CA GLU A 165 -13.32 5.37 49.72
C GLU A 165 -14.30 4.69 48.75
N VAL A 166 -15.42 5.36 48.41
CA VAL A 166 -16.40 4.89 47.42
C VAL A 166 -16.01 5.32 46.00
N ILE A 167 -15.47 6.52 45.81
CA ILE A 167 -15.25 7.08 44.47
C ILE A 167 -14.16 6.35 43.68
N LEU A 168 -13.08 5.95 44.34
CA LEU A 168 -11.93 5.31 43.69
C LEU A 168 -12.31 3.94 43.08
N PRO A 169 -13.03 3.05 43.79
CA PRO A 169 -13.59 1.84 43.18
C PRO A 169 -14.53 2.12 42.00
N VAL A 170 -15.36 3.16 42.06
CA VAL A 170 -16.31 3.47 40.97
C VAL A 170 -15.56 3.92 39.72
N TYR A 171 -14.55 4.77 39.84
CA TYR A 171 -13.67 5.14 38.71
C TYR A 171 -12.92 3.93 38.16
N LEU A 172 -12.35 3.10 39.03
CA LEU A 172 -11.63 1.90 38.61
C LEU A 172 -12.54 0.95 37.81
N VAL A 173 -13.76 0.71 38.29
CA VAL A 173 -14.74 -0.13 37.58
C VAL A 173 -15.14 0.51 36.25
N GLY A 174 -15.39 1.82 36.23
CA GLY A 174 -15.73 2.56 35.01
C GLY A 174 -14.64 2.46 33.93
N ASP A 175 -13.38 2.74 34.29
CA ASP A 175 -12.23 2.69 33.39
C ASP A 175 -11.93 1.27 32.88
N LEU A 176 -12.07 0.26 33.75
CA LEU A 176 -11.92 -1.14 33.35
C LEU A 176 -13.01 -1.56 32.38
N LEU A 177 -14.28 -1.23 32.67
CA LEU A 177 -15.39 -1.55 31.77
C LEU A 177 -15.22 -0.88 30.41
N LEU A 178 -14.82 0.40 30.38
CA LEU A 178 -14.58 1.17 29.16
C LEU A 178 -13.41 0.59 28.34
N THR A 179 -12.29 0.29 29.00
CA THR A 179 -11.09 -0.29 28.38
C THR A 179 -11.37 -1.68 27.81
N ILE A 180 -11.92 -2.58 28.63
CA ILE A 180 -12.19 -3.97 28.26
C ILE A 180 -13.24 -4.01 27.15
N SER A 181 -14.31 -3.23 27.25
CA SER A 181 -15.35 -3.18 26.21
C SER A 181 -14.76 -2.69 24.89
N THR A 182 -13.98 -1.61 24.90
CA THR A 182 -13.33 -1.08 23.69
C THR A 182 -12.38 -2.11 23.07
N ALA A 183 -11.56 -2.78 23.88
CA ALA A 183 -10.65 -3.82 23.43
C ALA A 183 -11.41 -5.05 22.87
N ALA A 184 -12.51 -5.46 23.51
CA ALA A 184 -13.35 -6.58 23.08
C ALA A 184 -14.03 -6.29 21.74
N TYR A 185 -14.60 -5.10 21.55
CA TYR A 185 -15.17 -4.69 20.26
C TYR A 185 -14.10 -4.62 19.17
N LEU A 186 -12.91 -4.08 19.46
CA LEU A 186 -11.80 -4.08 18.51
C LEU A 186 -11.33 -5.49 18.19
N TYR A 187 -11.26 -6.39 19.18
CA TYR A 187 -10.87 -7.78 18.97
C TYR A 187 -11.90 -8.56 18.14
N HIS A 188 -13.20 -8.32 18.38
CA HIS A 188 -14.26 -8.90 17.57
C HIS A 188 -14.23 -8.34 16.14
N PHE A 189 -14.02 -7.03 16.00
CA PHE A 189 -13.82 -6.38 14.71
C PHE A 189 -12.61 -6.96 13.97
N ARG A 190 -11.51 -7.26 14.68
CA ARG A 190 -10.30 -7.93 14.13
C ARG A 190 -10.63 -9.24 13.41
N ARG A 191 -11.58 -10.03 13.93
CA ARG A 191 -11.97 -11.32 13.34
C ARG A 191 -12.69 -11.16 12.00
N ASN A 192 -13.27 -9.98 11.76
CA ASN A 192 -14.11 -9.69 10.60
C ASN A 192 -13.45 -8.69 9.63
N VAL A 193 -12.16 -8.35 9.84
CA VAL A 193 -11.39 -7.48 8.94
C VAL A 193 -10.26 -8.24 8.25
N LEU A 194 -9.88 -7.73 7.08
CA LEU A 194 -8.79 -8.27 6.27
C LEU A 194 -7.47 -8.37 7.06
N PRO A 195 -6.58 -9.35 6.79
CA PRO A 195 -5.32 -9.56 7.51
C PRO A 195 -4.42 -8.32 7.58
N GLN A 196 -4.42 -7.49 6.53
CA GLN A 196 -3.68 -6.23 6.45
C GLN A 196 -4.17 -5.22 7.51
N ASN A 197 -5.47 -5.19 7.78
CA ASN A 197 -6.09 -4.37 8.82
C ASN A 197 -6.05 -5.04 10.19
N ALA A 198 -5.86 -6.37 10.26
CA ALA A 198 -5.72 -7.07 11.53
C ALA A 198 -4.49 -6.57 12.32
N THR A 199 -3.41 -6.19 11.65
CA THR A 199 -2.24 -5.54 12.28
C THR A 199 -2.59 -4.19 12.88
N VAL A 200 -3.32 -3.35 12.15
CA VAL A 200 -3.78 -2.03 12.63
C VAL A 200 -4.74 -2.19 13.80
N VAL A 201 -5.69 -3.12 13.71
CA VAL A 201 -6.62 -3.39 14.82
C VAL A 201 -5.86 -3.95 16.03
N THR A 202 -4.81 -4.77 15.82
CA THR A 202 -3.92 -5.23 16.92
C THR A 202 -3.17 -4.07 17.57
N GLN A 203 -2.69 -3.11 16.77
CA GLN A 203 -2.06 -1.89 17.28
C GLN A 203 -3.07 -1.01 18.03
N LEU A 204 -4.30 -0.88 17.54
CA LEU A 204 -5.38 -0.16 18.24
C LEU A 204 -5.73 -0.83 19.57
N ILE A 205 -5.76 -2.16 19.64
CA ILE A 205 -5.96 -2.90 20.90
C ILE A 205 -4.81 -2.60 21.87
N ARG A 206 -3.55 -2.69 21.41
CA ARG A 206 -2.38 -2.36 22.24
C ARG A 206 -2.43 -0.91 22.74
N LEU A 207 -2.79 0.02 21.86
CA LEU A 207 -2.90 1.44 22.19
C LEU A 207 -3.97 1.69 23.25
N VAL A 208 -5.11 1.00 23.19
CA VAL A 208 -6.16 1.07 24.23
C VAL A 208 -5.59 0.73 25.60
N PHE A 209 -4.84 -0.37 25.73
CA PHE A 209 -4.21 -0.72 27.01
C PHE A 209 -3.09 0.25 27.40
N GLN A 210 -2.22 0.64 26.47
CA GLN A 210 -1.11 1.57 26.75
C GLN A 210 -1.58 2.92 27.26
N THR A 211 -2.72 3.40 26.76
CA THR A 211 -3.26 4.72 27.12
C THR A 211 -4.09 4.69 28.41
N SER A 212 -4.77 3.58 28.73
CA SER A 212 -5.53 3.46 29.99
C SER A 212 -4.72 2.97 31.19
N THR A 213 -3.61 2.26 30.97
CA THR A 213 -2.79 1.67 32.05
C THR A 213 -2.28 2.72 33.05
N PRO A 214 -1.69 3.86 32.65
CA PRO A 214 -1.12 4.82 33.61
C PRO A 214 -2.16 5.39 34.59
N ALA A 215 -3.32 5.82 34.09
CA ALA A 215 -4.40 6.34 34.94
C ALA A 215 -4.97 5.25 35.86
N THR A 216 -5.22 4.06 35.30
CA THR A 216 -5.69 2.88 36.07
C THR A 216 -4.72 2.52 37.20
N CYS A 217 -3.41 2.49 36.92
CA CYS A 217 -2.39 2.22 37.93
C CYS A 217 -2.37 3.29 39.04
N SER A 218 -2.51 4.57 38.68
CA SER A 218 -2.61 5.65 39.68
C SER A 218 -3.84 5.51 40.57
N ILE A 219 -4.99 5.14 40.00
CA ILE A 219 -6.21 4.86 40.77
C ILE A 219 -6.01 3.67 41.71
N ILE A 220 -5.36 2.59 41.25
CA ILE A 220 -5.05 1.42 42.08
C ILE A 220 -4.10 1.78 43.22
N VAL A 221 -3.02 2.53 42.94
CA VAL A 221 -2.09 3.00 43.98
C VAL A 221 -2.83 3.86 44.99
N ASN A 222 -3.69 4.77 44.53
CA ASN A 222 -4.48 5.61 45.42
C ASN A 222 -5.45 4.79 46.27
N PHE A 223 -6.07 3.77 45.68
CA PHE A 223 -6.94 2.84 46.40
C PHE A 223 -6.18 2.03 47.46
N ILE A 224 -4.97 1.57 47.17
CA ILE A 224 -4.10 0.86 48.13
C ILE A 224 -3.73 1.79 49.28
N ILE A 225 -3.35 3.03 49.00
CA ILE A 225 -3.10 4.06 50.03
C ILE A 225 -4.38 4.25 50.87
N ALA A 226 -5.53 4.34 50.22
CA ALA A 226 -6.84 4.44 50.86
C ALA A 226 -7.30 3.17 51.60
N LEU A 227 -6.55 2.07 51.60
CA LEU A 227 -6.87 0.87 52.41
C LEU A 227 -5.81 0.57 53.46
N HIS A 228 -4.54 0.81 53.14
CA HIS A 228 -3.41 0.27 53.89
C HIS A 228 -2.47 1.33 54.46
N PHE A 229 -2.60 2.61 54.08
CA PHE A 229 -1.75 3.64 54.66
C PHE A 229 -2.08 3.82 56.15
N PRO A 230 -1.10 3.71 57.06
CA PRO A 230 -1.36 3.70 58.49
C PRO A 230 -1.81 5.07 58.99
N ASP A 231 -2.72 5.08 59.97
CA ASP A 231 -3.00 6.29 60.74
C ASP A 231 -1.76 6.65 61.58
N VAL A 232 -1.30 7.89 61.46
CA VAL A 232 -0.12 8.38 62.18
C VAL A 232 -0.59 9.15 63.43
N PRO A 233 -0.26 8.70 64.66
CA PRO A 233 -0.65 9.40 65.88
C PRO A 233 -0.19 10.87 65.85
N GLY A 234 -1.11 11.79 66.12
CA GLY A 234 -0.82 13.23 66.11
C GLY A 234 -0.79 13.90 64.73
N VAL A 235 -1.11 13.18 63.64
CA VAL A 235 -1.32 13.74 62.28
C VAL A 235 -2.77 13.49 61.86
N LEU A 236 -3.53 14.57 61.65
CA LEU A 236 -4.92 14.46 61.19
C LEU A 236 -4.97 14.04 59.72
N ALA A 237 -5.70 12.96 59.43
CA ALA A 237 -6.00 12.50 58.06
C ALA A 237 -4.76 12.20 57.18
N ALA A 238 -3.69 11.64 57.76
CA ALA A 238 -2.44 11.31 57.05
C ALA A 238 -2.66 10.45 55.79
N LYS A 239 -3.56 9.47 55.88
CA LYS A 239 -3.98 8.59 54.78
C LYS A 239 -4.57 9.37 53.60
N GLN A 240 -5.33 10.42 53.86
CA GLN A 240 -5.98 11.26 52.86
C GLN A 240 -4.98 12.20 52.18
N TRP A 241 -4.03 12.76 52.93
CA TRP A 241 -2.94 13.57 52.36
C TRP A 241 -2.04 12.74 51.44
N ALA A 242 -1.74 11.50 51.83
CA ALA A 242 -1.03 10.54 50.99
C ALA A 242 -1.78 10.26 49.67
N GLY A 243 -3.10 10.04 49.73
CA GLY A 243 -3.93 9.82 48.54
C GLY A 243 -4.12 11.07 47.67
N PHE A 244 -4.19 12.25 48.29
CA PHE A 244 -4.31 13.53 47.60
C PHE A 244 -3.12 13.80 46.68
N GLY A 245 -1.90 13.47 47.11
CA GLY A 245 -0.70 13.54 46.27
C GLY A 245 -0.84 12.75 44.96
N VAL A 246 -1.50 11.58 44.99
CA VAL A 246 -1.76 10.78 43.78
C VAL A 246 -2.89 11.38 42.94
N ASN A 247 -3.94 11.92 43.57
CA ASN A 247 -5.08 12.53 42.88
C ASN A 247 -4.69 13.74 42.02
N ILE A 248 -3.72 14.56 42.46
CA ILE A 248 -3.22 15.72 41.69
C ILE A 248 -2.72 15.31 40.29
N VAL A 249 -2.18 14.09 40.17
CA VAL A 249 -1.55 13.57 38.95
C VAL A 249 -2.57 13.04 37.94
N ILE A 250 -3.73 12.57 38.40
CA ILE A 250 -4.71 11.80 37.60
C ILE A 250 -5.23 12.57 36.36
N PRO A 251 -5.66 13.84 36.45
CA PRO A 251 -6.16 14.58 35.27
C PRO A 251 -5.14 14.68 34.13
N LYS A 252 -3.86 14.79 34.47
CA LYS A 252 -2.78 14.88 33.47
C LYS A 252 -2.53 13.54 32.81
N LEU A 253 -2.63 12.43 33.54
CA LEU A 253 -2.58 11.09 32.96
C LEU A 253 -3.76 10.85 32.01
N PHE A 254 -4.96 11.30 32.37
CA PHE A 254 -6.12 11.27 31.49
C PHE A 254 -5.90 12.12 30.23
N ALA A 255 -5.39 13.34 30.36
CA ALA A 255 -5.09 14.20 29.21
C ALA A 255 -4.01 13.59 28.29
N VAL A 256 -2.94 13.02 28.86
CA VAL A 256 -1.92 12.30 28.09
C VAL A 256 -2.54 11.13 27.32
N SER A 257 -3.43 10.36 27.95
CA SER A 257 -4.09 9.21 27.31
C SER A 257 -4.83 9.61 26.03
N VAL A 258 -5.62 10.68 26.07
CA VAL A 258 -6.46 11.09 24.94
C VAL A 258 -5.62 11.73 23.84
N LEU A 259 -4.66 12.58 24.19
CA LEU A 259 -3.79 13.25 23.21
C LEU A 259 -2.88 12.25 22.50
N TRP A 260 -2.34 11.27 23.22
CA TRP A 260 -1.57 10.20 22.61
C TRP A 260 -2.44 9.36 21.67
N THR A 261 -3.66 8.99 22.09
CA THR A 261 -4.61 8.28 21.23
C THR A 261 -4.91 9.03 19.94
N ILE A 262 -5.12 10.35 20.02
CA ILE A 262 -5.42 11.22 18.88
C ILE A 262 -4.21 11.33 17.94
N ASN A 263 -3.01 11.52 18.49
CA ASN A 263 -1.78 11.70 17.72
C ASN A 263 -1.27 10.40 17.06
N ALA A 264 -1.62 9.24 17.60
CA ALA A 264 -1.26 7.94 17.01
C ALA A 264 -1.86 7.72 15.60
N ARG A 265 -2.94 8.45 15.24
CA ARG A 265 -3.59 8.35 13.92
C ARG A 265 -2.63 8.70 12.77
N GLY A 266 -1.91 9.82 12.89
CA GLY A 266 -0.96 10.26 11.87
C GLY A 266 0.24 9.32 11.71
N ASP A 267 0.78 8.80 12.82
CA ASP A 267 1.91 7.87 12.80
C ASP A 267 1.52 6.52 12.15
N MET A 268 0.27 6.05 12.34
CA MET A 268 -0.24 4.83 11.70
C MET A 268 -0.48 5.00 10.19
N ASP A 269 -1.00 6.16 9.76
CA ASP A 269 -1.18 6.45 8.33
C ASP A 269 0.17 6.63 7.61
N GLN A 270 1.14 7.29 8.26
CA GLN A 270 2.48 7.43 7.73
C GLN A 270 3.21 6.07 7.66
N ARG A 271 3.03 5.19 8.66
CA ARG A 271 3.56 3.81 8.62
C ARG A 271 2.88 2.95 7.57
N ARG A 272 1.58 3.11 7.30
CA ARG A 272 0.90 2.47 6.15
C ARG A 272 1.56 2.88 4.84
N LYS A 273 1.82 4.18 4.65
CA LYS A 273 2.52 4.70 3.47
C LYS A 273 3.96 4.20 3.38
N ILE A 274 4.68 4.15 4.50
CA ILE A 274 6.04 3.61 4.56
C ILE A 274 6.04 2.11 4.26
N GLN A 275 5.09 1.34 4.80
CA GLN A 275 5.00 -0.11 4.60
C GLN A 275 4.57 -0.45 3.17
N ALA A 276 3.66 0.32 2.56
CA ALA A 276 3.37 0.25 1.13
C ALA A 276 4.61 0.61 0.28
N SER A 277 5.35 1.67 0.66
CA SER A 277 6.61 2.04 -0.01
C SER A 277 7.75 1.03 0.22
N ASP A 278 7.77 0.35 1.36
CA ASP A 278 8.76 -0.67 1.71
C ASP A 278 8.46 -1.98 0.99
N THR A 279 7.19 -2.21 0.63
CA THR A 279 6.78 -3.30 -0.26
C THR A 279 7.30 -3.07 -1.68
N ILE A 280 7.43 -1.81 -2.11
CA ILE A 280 8.15 -1.40 -3.32
C ILE A 280 9.69 -1.45 -3.11
N ARG A 281 10.19 -1.39 -1.86
CA ARG A 281 11.63 -1.49 -1.51
C ARG A 281 12.14 -2.90 -1.21
N HIS A 282 11.28 -3.91 -1.02
CA HIS A 282 11.71 -5.30 -1.04
C HIS A 282 12.13 -5.63 -2.48
N GLY A 283 13.44 -5.54 -2.75
CA GLY A 283 13.97 -5.68 -4.09
C GLY A 283 13.51 -6.98 -4.78
N PRO A 284 13.34 -6.97 -6.11
CA PRO A 284 12.84 -8.10 -6.89
C PRO A 284 13.61 -9.41 -6.64
N THR A 285 14.85 -9.33 -6.17
CA THR A 285 15.68 -10.46 -5.73
C THR A 285 15.11 -11.25 -4.55
N ARG A 286 14.47 -10.61 -3.55
CA ARG A 286 13.88 -11.32 -2.40
C ARG A 286 12.59 -12.03 -2.80
N MET A 287 11.76 -11.39 -3.63
CA MET A 287 10.55 -12.01 -4.18
C MET A 287 10.87 -13.19 -5.10
N ALA A 288 11.96 -13.09 -5.87
CA ALA A 288 12.47 -14.19 -6.68
C ALA A 288 12.89 -15.39 -5.81
N ALA A 289 13.66 -15.16 -4.73
CA ALA A 289 14.14 -16.20 -3.78
C ALA A 289 13.03 -17.07 -3.17
N GLU A 290 11.82 -16.54 -3.16
CA GLU A 290 10.66 -17.05 -2.47
C GLU A 290 9.66 -17.76 -3.42
N SER A 291 9.84 -17.62 -4.74
CA SER A 291 8.92 -18.16 -5.77
C SER A 291 9.01 -19.69 -5.92
N PRO A 292 7.92 -20.38 -6.31
CA PRO A 292 8.02 -21.76 -6.80
C PRO A 292 8.94 -21.82 -8.01
N SER A 293 9.77 -22.86 -8.08
CA SER A 293 10.69 -23.09 -9.21
C SER A 293 9.97 -23.42 -10.51
N ASN A 294 8.75 -23.98 -10.44
CA ASN A 294 7.90 -24.26 -11.59
C ASN A 294 6.51 -23.60 -11.43
N PRO A 295 6.15 -22.61 -12.26
CA PRO A 295 4.86 -21.91 -12.18
C PRO A 295 3.67 -22.71 -12.77
N GLY A 296 3.95 -23.79 -13.50
CA GLY A 296 2.95 -24.59 -14.22
C GLY A 296 2.39 -23.93 -15.49
N PHE A 297 1.61 -24.70 -16.24
CA PHE A 297 0.92 -24.27 -17.45
C PHE A 297 -0.22 -23.27 -17.16
N PRO A 298 -0.65 -22.47 -18.16
CA PRO A 298 -1.84 -21.62 -18.03
C PRO A 298 -3.06 -22.43 -17.58
N ARG A 299 -3.87 -21.86 -16.69
CA ARG A 299 -5.10 -22.52 -16.21
C ARG A 299 -6.16 -22.60 -17.32
N PRO A 300 -6.99 -23.65 -17.32
CA PRO A 300 -8.03 -23.82 -18.35
C PRO A 300 -9.19 -22.82 -18.23
N ASN A 301 -9.43 -22.27 -17.02
CA ASN A 301 -10.56 -21.37 -16.75
C ASN A 301 -10.06 -19.97 -16.35
N PRO A 302 -9.52 -19.17 -17.29
CA PRO A 302 -9.09 -17.83 -16.97
C PRO A 302 -10.25 -16.84 -16.91
N SER A 303 -10.05 -15.70 -16.25
CA SER A 303 -11.00 -14.59 -16.31
C SER A 303 -11.06 -14.03 -17.73
N ILE A 304 -12.25 -13.54 -18.12
CA ILE A 304 -12.48 -12.93 -19.43
C ILE A 304 -12.32 -11.42 -19.27
N SER A 305 -11.25 -10.88 -19.83
CA SER A 305 -11.00 -9.45 -19.83
C SER A 305 -11.96 -8.70 -20.74
N PHE A 306 -12.12 -7.40 -20.49
CA PHE A 306 -12.83 -6.50 -21.38
C PHE A 306 -12.38 -6.65 -22.86
N TRP A 307 -11.08 -6.85 -23.08
CA TRP A 307 -10.50 -7.01 -24.43
C TRP A 307 -10.88 -8.30 -25.14
N LEU A 308 -11.26 -9.34 -24.39
CA LEU A 308 -11.56 -10.67 -24.91
C LEU A 308 -13.06 -10.95 -25.01
N GLN A 309 -13.92 -10.13 -24.39
CA GLN A 309 -15.37 -10.32 -24.43
C GLN A 309 -15.94 -10.23 -25.86
N GLY A 310 -15.40 -9.34 -26.67
CA GLY A 310 -15.86 -9.10 -28.05
C GLY A 310 -15.16 -9.93 -29.13
N THR A 311 -14.33 -10.92 -28.79
CA THR A 311 -13.44 -11.57 -29.77
C THR A 311 -14.03 -12.82 -30.43
N ARG A 312 -15.27 -13.20 -30.09
CA ARG A 312 -15.91 -14.41 -30.61
C ARG A 312 -16.15 -14.41 -32.13
N SER A 313 -16.12 -13.24 -32.77
CA SER A 313 -16.18 -13.12 -34.22
C SER A 313 -14.81 -13.23 -34.90
N SER A 314 -13.72 -13.39 -34.14
CA SER A 314 -12.39 -13.52 -34.70
C SER A 314 -12.21 -14.88 -35.37
N THR A 315 -11.63 -14.87 -36.57
CA THR A 315 -11.24 -16.07 -37.30
C THR A 315 -10.10 -16.84 -36.63
N LEU A 316 -9.43 -16.24 -35.64
CA LEU A 316 -8.33 -16.85 -34.91
C LEU A 316 -8.77 -17.78 -33.76
N ILE A 317 -10.06 -17.78 -33.40
CA ILE A 317 -10.57 -18.65 -32.33
C ILE A 317 -10.50 -20.10 -32.78
N GLY A 318 -9.79 -20.93 -32.02
CA GLY A 318 -9.56 -22.34 -32.34
C GLY A 318 -8.75 -22.53 -33.63
N HIS A 319 -8.02 -21.51 -34.09
CA HIS A 319 -7.33 -21.56 -35.38
C HIS A 319 -6.20 -22.59 -35.37
N HIS A 320 -6.24 -23.47 -36.37
CA HIS A 320 -5.17 -24.38 -36.77
C HIS A 320 -4.91 -24.17 -38.27
N THR A 321 -3.72 -23.72 -38.65
CA THR A 321 -3.37 -23.56 -40.08
C THR A 321 -3.40 -24.91 -40.81
N THR A 322 -3.02 -25.99 -40.12
CA THR A 322 -3.11 -27.37 -40.60
C THR A 322 -3.83 -28.24 -39.57
N ALA A 323 -4.61 -29.22 -40.03
CA ALA A 323 -5.41 -30.10 -39.15
C ALA A 323 -4.54 -30.94 -38.20
N SER A 324 -3.44 -31.47 -38.71
CA SER A 324 -2.37 -32.10 -37.95
C SER A 324 -1.19 -31.14 -37.75
N LEU A 325 -0.37 -31.44 -36.74
CA LEU A 325 0.91 -30.76 -36.57
C LEU A 325 1.84 -31.10 -37.75
N PRO A 326 2.71 -30.17 -38.18
CA PRO A 326 3.58 -30.42 -39.31
C PRO A 326 4.62 -31.51 -38.98
N GLU A 327 4.69 -32.54 -39.82
CA GLU A 327 5.63 -33.66 -39.67
C GLU A 327 7.05 -33.28 -40.09
N ASP A 328 7.17 -32.36 -41.05
CA ASP A 328 8.43 -31.83 -41.51
C ASP A 328 9.17 -31.06 -40.40
N VAL A 329 10.50 -31.13 -40.43
CA VAL A 329 11.35 -30.35 -39.53
C VAL A 329 11.17 -28.86 -39.83
N GLN A 330 10.66 -28.09 -38.87
CA GLN A 330 10.47 -26.66 -39.00
C GLN A 330 11.82 -25.91 -38.95
N ASP A 331 11.86 -24.72 -39.55
CA ASP A 331 13.05 -23.88 -39.48
C ASP A 331 13.07 -23.11 -38.15
N VAL A 332 11.90 -22.61 -37.73
CA VAL A 332 11.69 -21.95 -36.44
C VAL A 332 10.37 -22.40 -35.83
N VAL A 333 10.37 -22.73 -34.53
CA VAL A 333 9.15 -22.88 -33.73
C VAL A 333 9.11 -21.83 -32.63
N ILE A 334 8.00 -21.09 -32.55
CA ILE A 334 7.74 -20.07 -31.54
C ILE A 334 6.70 -20.62 -30.56
N ILE A 335 7.02 -20.58 -29.26
CA ILE A 335 6.14 -21.06 -28.18
C ILE A 335 5.50 -19.85 -27.49
N GLY A 336 4.18 -19.70 -27.66
CA GLY A 336 3.37 -18.64 -27.07
C GLY A 336 2.83 -17.66 -28.12
N GLY A 337 1.51 -17.63 -28.27
CA GLY A 337 0.72 -16.73 -29.15
C GLY A 337 0.33 -15.41 -28.50
N GLY A 338 1.11 -14.95 -27.53
CA GLY A 338 1.02 -13.59 -26.97
C GLY A 338 1.72 -12.55 -27.83
N PHE A 339 1.81 -11.31 -27.35
CA PHE A 339 2.41 -10.22 -28.12
C PHE A 339 3.85 -10.51 -28.55
N SER A 340 4.69 -11.06 -27.65
CA SER A 340 6.09 -11.38 -27.97
C SER A 340 6.22 -12.38 -29.11
N GLY A 341 5.49 -13.50 -29.06
CA GLY A 341 5.60 -14.55 -30.08
C GLY A 341 4.99 -14.14 -31.43
N VAL A 342 3.82 -13.49 -31.40
CA VAL A 342 3.18 -13.01 -32.63
C VAL A 342 3.99 -11.87 -33.28
N ALA A 343 4.51 -10.93 -32.50
CA ALA A 343 5.37 -9.87 -33.05
C ALA A 343 6.68 -10.46 -33.62
N THR A 344 7.27 -11.48 -32.96
CA THR A 344 8.45 -12.16 -33.51
C THR A 344 8.13 -12.85 -34.84
N ALA A 345 7.00 -13.56 -34.93
CA ALA A 345 6.55 -14.17 -36.18
C ALA A 345 6.34 -13.13 -37.29
N TYR A 346 5.69 -12.00 -36.96
CA TYR A 346 5.48 -10.88 -37.88
C TYR A 346 6.81 -10.33 -38.41
N PHE A 347 7.75 -9.96 -37.54
CA PHE A 347 9.04 -9.40 -38.00
C PHE A 347 9.86 -10.41 -38.79
N LEU A 348 9.85 -11.67 -38.38
CA LEU A 348 10.58 -12.75 -39.04
C LEU A 348 10.05 -13.00 -40.46
N LEU A 349 8.72 -13.11 -40.61
CA LEU A 349 8.07 -13.42 -41.88
C LEU A 349 8.00 -12.23 -42.84
N LYS A 350 7.96 -11.00 -42.33
CA LYS A 350 8.04 -9.78 -43.16
C LYS A 350 9.46 -9.45 -43.62
N SER A 351 10.47 -10.15 -43.11
CA SER A 351 11.85 -9.91 -43.48
C SER A 351 12.20 -10.51 -44.83
N LYS A 352 13.21 -9.92 -45.50
CA LYS A 352 13.70 -10.39 -46.80
C LYS A 352 14.33 -11.78 -46.73
N ASN A 353 14.84 -12.17 -45.56
CA ASN A 353 15.48 -13.46 -45.34
C ASN A 353 14.57 -14.42 -44.54
N SER A 354 13.24 -14.26 -44.68
CA SER A 354 12.25 -15.07 -43.99
C SER A 354 12.51 -16.57 -44.18
N PRO A 355 12.52 -17.39 -43.10
CA PRO A 355 12.53 -18.83 -43.20
C PRO A 355 11.30 -19.38 -43.93
N ALA A 356 11.44 -20.55 -44.55
CA ALA A 356 10.34 -21.16 -45.30
C ALA A 356 9.26 -21.76 -44.39
N ARG A 357 9.64 -22.28 -43.21
CA ARG A 357 8.74 -23.02 -42.31
C ARG A 357 8.82 -22.48 -40.88
N VAL A 358 7.85 -21.64 -40.53
CA VAL A 358 7.69 -21.07 -39.20
C VAL A 358 6.39 -21.58 -38.58
N THR A 359 6.48 -22.20 -37.41
CA THR A 359 5.31 -22.67 -36.65
C THR A 359 5.18 -21.94 -35.32
N LEU A 360 3.99 -21.48 -34.96
CA LEU A 360 3.67 -20.92 -33.65
C LEU A 360 2.70 -21.84 -32.90
N LEU A 361 3.07 -22.25 -31.69
CA LEU A 361 2.26 -23.09 -30.82
C LEU A 361 1.74 -22.26 -29.63
N GLU A 362 0.42 -22.22 -29.43
CA GLU A 362 -0.23 -21.53 -28.31
C GLU A 362 -1.06 -22.54 -27.48
N ALA A 363 -0.91 -22.48 -26.16
CA ALA A 363 -1.55 -23.41 -25.24
C ALA A 363 -3.07 -23.22 -25.15
N ARG A 364 -3.55 -21.99 -25.31
CA ARG A 364 -4.98 -21.60 -25.31
C ARG A 364 -5.32 -20.95 -26.66
N GLU A 365 -5.96 -19.79 -26.64
CA GLU A 365 -6.26 -18.97 -27.82
C GLU A 365 -5.17 -17.89 -28.05
N VAL A 366 -5.09 -17.37 -29.27
CA VAL A 366 -4.19 -16.23 -29.58
C VAL A 366 -4.48 -15.07 -28.63
N CYS A 367 -3.41 -14.45 -28.11
CA CYS A 367 -3.47 -13.32 -27.18
C CYS A 367 -4.17 -13.63 -25.84
N ASP A 368 -4.48 -14.89 -25.55
CA ASP A 368 -5.17 -15.28 -24.31
C ASP A 368 -4.24 -15.37 -23.09
N GLY A 369 -3.05 -14.80 -23.13
CA GLY A 369 -2.13 -14.73 -21.97
C GLY A 369 -2.23 -13.42 -21.20
N ALA A 370 -1.06 -12.96 -20.72
CA ALA A 370 -0.88 -11.64 -20.10
C ALA A 370 -1.31 -10.50 -21.03
N THR A 371 -1.07 -10.63 -22.34
CA THR A 371 -1.39 -9.59 -23.32
C THR A 371 -2.88 -9.28 -23.38
N GLY A 372 -3.74 -10.29 -23.52
CA GLY A 372 -5.19 -10.11 -23.54
C GLY A 372 -5.77 -9.64 -22.20
N ARG A 373 -4.97 -9.59 -21.13
CA ARG A 373 -5.40 -9.21 -19.77
C ARG A 373 -4.71 -7.95 -19.24
N ASN A 374 -3.96 -7.23 -20.07
CA ASN A 374 -3.30 -5.99 -19.65
C ASN A 374 -4.28 -4.79 -19.62
N GLY A 375 -3.78 -3.61 -19.27
CA GLY A 375 -4.59 -2.39 -19.18
C GLY A 375 -4.68 -1.55 -20.46
N GLY A 376 -4.25 -2.03 -21.63
CA GLY A 376 -4.36 -1.31 -22.92
C GLY A 376 -3.36 -0.17 -23.15
N HIS A 377 -2.43 0.07 -22.21
CA HIS A 377 -1.44 1.14 -22.30
C HIS A 377 -0.12 0.71 -22.93
N CYS A 378 0.36 1.47 -23.91
CA CYS A 378 1.75 1.49 -24.32
C CYS A 378 2.38 2.82 -23.86
N ARG A 379 3.13 2.74 -22.76
CA ARG A 379 3.63 3.89 -22.01
C ARG A 379 5.12 3.73 -21.71
N PRO A 380 6.00 4.27 -22.57
CA PRO A 380 7.43 4.38 -22.28
C PRO A 380 7.66 5.21 -21.02
N VAL A 381 8.67 4.85 -20.24
CA VAL A 381 9.04 5.55 -18.99
C VAL A 381 10.29 6.39 -19.25
N PRO A 382 10.17 7.73 -19.35
CA PRO A 382 11.27 8.58 -19.82
C PRO A 382 12.45 8.75 -18.84
N PHE A 383 12.22 8.65 -17.53
CA PHE A 383 13.30 8.85 -16.54
C PHE A 383 13.07 8.18 -15.18
N GLN A 384 11.83 7.82 -14.86
CA GLN A 384 11.41 7.41 -13.52
C GLN A 384 12.13 6.16 -13.02
N SER A 385 12.42 5.23 -13.94
CA SER A 385 13.16 3.99 -13.63
C SER A 385 14.67 4.13 -13.85
N TYR A 386 15.15 5.28 -14.35
CA TYR A 386 16.55 5.47 -14.74
C TYR A 386 17.51 5.22 -13.57
N ALA A 387 17.31 5.88 -12.43
CA ALA A 387 18.17 5.73 -11.25
C ALA A 387 18.28 4.26 -10.79
N ARG A 388 17.18 3.50 -10.88
CA ARG A 388 17.17 2.05 -10.57
C ARG A 388 17.98 1.26 -11.59
N TYR A 389 17.83 1.55 -12.88
CA TYR A 389 18.60 0.88 -13.93
C TYR A 389 20.09 1.21 -13.84
N LYS A 390 20.43 2.48 -13.60
CA LYS A 390 21.83 2.91 -13.42
C LYS A 390 22.49 2.21 -12.23
N LYS A 391 21.78 2.10 -11.11
CA LYS A 391 22.27 1.34 -9.95
C LYS A 391 22.51 -0.14 -10.26
N SER A 392 21.71 -0.74 -11.13
CA SER A 392 21.73 -2.19 -11.40
C SER A 392 22.67 -2.58 -12.55
N PHE A 393 22.80 -1.74 -13.58
CA PHE A 393 23.45 -2.06 -14.85
C PHE A 393 24.45 -0.98 -15.32
N GLY A 394 24.63 0.10 -14.56
CA GLY A 394 25.46 1.23 -14.94
C GLY A 394 24.75 2.23 -15.86
N LYS A 395 25.39 3.40 -16.02
CA LYS A 395 24.86 4.57 -16.75
C LYS A 395 24.47 4.24 -18.20
N GLU A 396 25.37 3.61 -18.94
CA GLU A 396 25.20 3.37 -20.38
C GLU A 396 23.99 2.47 -20.66
N GLN A 397 23.87 1.36 -19.93
CA GLN A 397 22.73 0.45 -20.05
C GLN A 397 21.42 1.13 -19.65
N ALA A 398 21.43 1.93 -18.58
CA ALA A 398 20.25 2.66 -18.15
C ALA A 398 19.71 3.63 -19.21
N LEU A 399 20.59 4.33 -19.92
CA LEU A 399 20.23 5.19 -21.05
C LEU A 399 19.67 4.38 -22.22
N LYS A 400 20.32 3.25 -22.58
CA LYS A 400 19.84 2.35 -23.65
C LYS A 400 18.45 1.79 -23.36
N ILE A 401 18.16 1.42 -22.11
CA ILE A 401 16.82 0.93 -21.72
C ILE A 401 15.75 1.99 -21.97
N VAL A 402 15.99 3.22 -21.51
CA VAL A 402 15.03 4.33 -21.69
C VAL A 402 14.81 4.62 -23.17
N GLU A 403 15.89 4.65 -23.96
CA GLU A 403 15.79 4.92 -25.40
C GLU A 403 15.07 3.78 -26.15
N ASN A 404 15.30 2.52 -25.77
CA ASN A 404 14.60 1.37 -26.34
C ASN A 404 13.08 1.43 -26.12
N GLU A 405 12.61 1.94 -24.98
CA GLU A 405 11.16 2.11 -24.75
C GLU A 405 10.55 3.20 -25.65
N LYS A 406 11.29 4.30 -25.90
CA LYS A 406 10.87 5.34 -26.86
C LYS A 406 10.80 4.78 -28.27
N GLU A 407 11.81 4.04 -28.70
CA GLU A 407 11.83 3.37 -30.01
C GLU A 407 10.70 2.36 -30.15
N THR A 408 10.31 1.67 -29.07
CA THR A 408 9.15 0.77 -29.08
C THR A 408 7.86 1.51 -29.42
N LEU A 409 7.60 2.67 -28.80
CA LEU A 409 6.40 3.46 -29.11
C LEU A 409 6.43 3.96 -30.57
N ARG A 410 7.60 4.42 -31.05
CA ARG A 410 7.77 4.84 -32.45
C ARG A 410 7.46 3.70 -33.42
N LEU A 411 8.09 2.55 -33.21
CA LEU A 411 7.95 1.36 -34.06
C LEU A 411 6.52 0.79 -34.05
N LEU A 412 5.88 0.75 -32.88
CA LEU A 412 4.48 0.33 -32.77
C LEU A 412 3.57 1.26 -33.57
N THR A 413 3.75 2.57 -33.42
CA THR A 413 2.97 3.58 -34.15
C THR A 413 3.15 3.44 -35.66
N GLU A 414 4.39 3.29 -36.11
CA GLU A 414 4.72 3.09 -37.52
C GLU A 414 4.00 1.85 -38.10
N ILE A 415 4.03 0.72 -37.39
CA ILE A 415 3.43 -0.52 -37.86
C ILE A 415 1.91 -0.46 -37.86
N VAL A 416 1.30 0.14 -36.83
CA VAL A 416 -0.17 0.33 -36.80
C VAL A 416 -0.63 1.12 -38.01
N HIS A 417 0.10 2.18 -38.41
CA HIS A 417 -0.23 2.96 -39.59
C HIS A 417 0.09 2.24 -40.89
N LYS A 418 1.26 1.61 -40.99
CA LYS A 418 1.71 0.92 -42.20
C LYS A 418 0.82 -0.25 -42.58
N GLU A 419 0.43 -1.05 -41.60
CA GLU A 419 -0.41 -2.24 -41.80
C GLU A 419 -1.91 -1.93 -41.60
N GLU A 420 -2.28 -0.64 -41.46
CA GLU A 420 -3.66 -0.14 -41.32
C GLU A 420 -4.49 -0.86 -40.23
N ILE A 421 -3.87 -1.08 -39.07
CA ILE A 421 -4.45 -1.90 -38.00
C ILE A 421 -5.54 -1.13 -37.23
N ASP A 422 -6.82 -1.49 -37.39
CA ASP A 422 -7.92 -1.03 -36.52
C ASP A 422 -7.85 -1.67 -35.13
N CYS A 423 -6.93 -1.19 -34.30
CA CYS A 423 -6.77 -1.62 -32.91
C CYS A 423 -7.21 -0.56 -31.90
N ASP A 424 -8.14 0.33 -32.28
CA ASP A 424 -8.54 1.49 -31.47
C ASP A 424 -7.32 2.32 -31.01
N PHE A 425 -6.31 2.46 -31.86
CA PHE A 425 -5.07 3.14 -31.55
C PHE A 425 -5.32 4.63 -31.30
N ALA A 426 -4.86 5.11 -30.15
CA ALA A 426 -5.03 6.48 -29.71
C ALA A 426 -3.71 7.03 -29.15
N PRO A 427 -2.96 7.81 -29.97
CA PRO A 427 -1.87 8.64 -29.46
C PRO A 427 -2.41 9.62 -28.43
N THR A 428 -1.73 9.73 -27.30
CA THR A 428 -2.11 10.67 -26.25
C THR A 428 -0.89 11.03 -25.39
N SER A 429 -1.10 11.83 -24.35
CA SER A 429 -0.13 12.02 -23.28
C SER A 429 -0.53 11.25 -22.03
N THR A 430 0.46 10.95 -21.19
CA THR A 430 0.25 10.47 -19.82
C THR A 430 0.69 11.51 -18.82
N TYR A 431 0.05 11.55 -17.66
CA TYR A 431 0.58 12.17 -16.45
C TYR A 431 1.10 11.11 -15.48
N ASP A 432 2.25 11.36 -14.87
CA ASP A 432 2.55 10.88 -13.51
C ASP A 432 2.06 11.90 -12.51
N ILE A 433 1.15 11.48 -11.62
CA ILE A 433 0.59 12.29 -10.54
C ILE A 433 1.34 11.98 -9.25
N LEU A 434 1.93 13.02 -8.68
CA LEU A 434 2.66 12.96 -7.41
C LEU A 434 1.78 13.55 -6.33
N GLU A 435 1.51 12.75 -5.30
CA GLU A 435 0.50 13.07 -4.29
C GLU A 435 1.11 13.57 -2.97
N SER A 436 2.45 13.61 -2.90
CA SER A 436 3.19 14.12 -1.76
C SER A 436 4.41 14.91 -2.19
N SER A 437 4.81 15.90 -1.38
CA SER A 437 6.03 16.67 -1.62
C SER A 437 7.28 15.79 -1.59
N ALA A 438 7.26 14.68 -0.84
CA ALA A 438 8.35 13.71 -0.80
C ALA A 438 8.51 12.99 -2.15
N ASP A 439 7.40 12.51 -2.74
CA ASP A 439 7.43 11.88 -4.06
C ASP A 439 7.86 12.87 -5.14
N ALA A 440 7.40 14.12 -5.05
CA ALA A 440 7.82 15.18 -5.96
C ALA A 440 9.32 15.47 -5.90
N ALA A 441 9.90 15.53 -4.69
CA ALA A 441 11.34 15.68 -4.52
C ALA A 441 12.13 14.49 -5.10
N ILE A 442 11.64 13.25 -4.90
CA ILE A 442 12.25 12.04 -5.47
C ILE A 442 12.21 12.09 -7.01
N TYR A 443 11.08 12.46 -7.60
CA TYR A 443 10.94 12.57 -9.05
C TYR A 443 11.84 13.64 -9.65
N ALA A 444 11.89 14.82 -9.03
CA ALA A 444 12.78 15.88 -9.43
C ALA A 444 14.25 15.43 -9.37
N SER A 445 14.66 14.74 -8.31
CA SER A 445 16.02 14.19 -8.18
C SER A 445 16.34 13.16 -9.28
N ARG A 446 15.41 12.26 -9.61
CA ARG A 446 15.60 11.27 -10.69
C ARG A 446 15.70 11.92 -12.06
N LEU A 447 14.90 12.96 -12.31
CA LEU A 447 14.97 13.74 -13.54
C LEU A 447 16.32 14.44 -13.65
N SER A 448 16.76 15.13 -12.60
CA SER A 448 18.07 15.80 -12.58
C SER A 448 19.23 14.83 -12.79
N GLU A 449 19.18 13.63 -12.19
CA GLU A 449 20.19 12.60 -12.40
C GLU A 449 20.20 12.11 -13.85
N PHE A 450 19.02 11.85 -14.43
CA PHE A 450 18.91 11.43 -15.84
C PHE A 450 19.48 12.47 -16.79
N VAL A 451 19.15 13.76 -16.59
CA VAL A 451 19.66 14.86 -17.42
C VAL A 451 21.17 15.03 -17.25
N ALA A 452 21.69 14.96 -16.02
CA ALA A 452 23.12 15.08 -15.75
C ALA A 452 23.96 13.99 -16.45
N ASP A 453 23.38 12.81 -16.66
CA ASP A 453 24.02 11.70 -17.37
C ASP A 453 23.84 11.75 -18.90
N GLY A 454 23.22 12.80 -19.45
CA GLY A 454 22.99 12.99 -20.89
C GLY A 454 21.62 12.53 -21.39
N GLY A 455 20.68 12.24 -20.49
CA GLY A 455 19.30 11.92 -20.82
C GLY A 455 18.56 13.10 -21.46
N LYS A 456 17.84 12.83 -22.56
CA LYS A 456 17.08 13.85 -23.29
C LYS A 456 15.65 13.97 -22.75
N VAL A 457 15.29 15.18 -22.33
CA VAL A 457 13.97 15.52 -21.76
C VAL A 457 13.30 16.71 -22.43
N ASP A 458 14.07 17.58 -23.07
CA ASP A 458 13.54 18.77 -23.76
C ASP A 458 12.61 18.37 -24.91
N GLY A 459 11.40 18.92 -24.91
CA GLY A 459 10.33 18.57 -25.86
C GLY A 459 9.74 17.17 -25.66
N ILE A 460 10.16 16.43 -24.63
CA ILE A 460 9.70 15.07 -24.32
C ILE A 460 8.92 15.04 -23.01
N VAL A 461 9.41 15.75 -21.99
CA VAL A 461 8.82 15.78 -20.65
C VAL A 461 8.46 17.21 -20.27
N GLU A 462 7.19 17.43 -19.92
CA GLU A 462 6.71 18.67 -19.31
C GLU A 462 6.53 18.46 -17.80
N ALA A 463 6.98 19.41 -16.98
CA ALA A 463 6.94 19.31 -15.53
C ALA A 463 6.08 20.42 -14.92
N PHE A 464 5.12 20.01 -14.08
CA PHE A 464 4.22 20.89 -13.34
C PHE A 464 4.53 20.73 -11.86
N THR A 465 5.44 21.56 -11.34
CA THR A 465 6.09 21.34 -10.03
C THR A 465 5.39 22.01 -8.86
N THR A 466 4.31 22.77 -9.10
CA THR A 466 3.50 23.38 -8.05
C THR A 466 2.10 22.76 -8.03
N PRO A 467 1.43 22.67 -6.86
CA PRO A 467 0.09 22.12 -6.77
C PRO A 467 -0.92 22.84 -7.67
N ALA A 468 -0.82 24.17 -7.78
CA ALA A 468 -1.71 24.96 -8.64
C ALA A 468 -1.52 24.63 -10.12
N ALA A 469 -0.27 24.56 -10.61
CA ALA A 469 0.00 24.21 -12.00
C ALA A 469 -0.40 22.76 -12.30
N ALA A 470 -0.06 21.82 -11.40
CA ALA A 470 -0.40 20.42 -11.55
C ALA A 470 -1.92 20.20 -11.55
N HIS A 471 -2.66 20.86 -10.64
CA HIS A 471 -4.11 20.81 -10.62
C HIS A 471 -4.73 21.39 -11.89
N SER A 472 -4.26 22.55 -12.34
CA SER A 472 -4.76 23.20 -13.56
C SER A 472 -4.61 22.32 -14.80
N GLU A 473 -3.46 21.64 -14.93
CA GLU A 473 -3.18 20.79 -16.08
C GLU A 473 -3.91 19.43 -16.01
N THR A 474 -3.93 18.81 -14.83
CA THR A 474 -4.40 17.43 -14.67
C THR A 474 -5.88 17.32 -14.29
N GLY A 475 -6.47 18.40 -13.77
CA GLY A 475 -7.83 18.41 -13.23
C GLY A 475 -8.04 17.60 -11.96
N THR A 476 -6.97 17.09 -11.32
CA THR A 476 -7.06 16.36 -10.05
C THR A 476 -6.56 17.22 -8.88
N ALA A 477 -7.32 17.26 -7.79
CA ALA A 477 -6.91 17.95 -6.56
C ALA A 477 -5.87 17.16 -5.74
N ARG A 478 -5.59 15.90 -6.12
CA ARG A 478 -4.58 15.05 -5.47
C ARG A 478 -3.15 15.41 -5.89
N ALA A 479 -2.97 16.15 -6.99
CA ALA A 479 -1.64 16.45 -7.53
C ALA A 479 -0.94 17.58 -6.74
N VAL A 480 0.18 17.22 -6.11
CA VAL A 480 1.17 18.18 -5.59
C VAL A 480 2.15 18.59 -6.69
N ALA A 481 2.47 17.66 -7.59
CA ALA A 481 3.21 17.89 -8.82
C ALA A 481 2.78 16.86 -9.88
N ALA A 482 3.06 17.15 -11.15
CA ALA A 482 2.80 16.21 -12.24
C ALA A 482 3.89 16.30 -13.32
N TYR A 483 4.11 15.19 -14.03
CA TYR A 483 4.98 15.13 -15.20
C TYR A 483 4.22 14.54 -16.38
N LYS A 484 4.37 15.14 -17.56
CA LYS A 484 3.62 14.78 -18.77
C LYS A 484 4.57 14.40 -19.90
N TRP A 485 4.23 13.36 -20.66
CA TRP A 485 4.92 12.97 -21.90
C TRP A 485 4.01 12.12 -22.79
N GLN A 486 4.47 11.83 -24.00
CA GLN A 486 3.71 11.07 -25.00
C GLN A 486 3.61 9.58 -24.66
N CYS A 487 2.44 8.99 -24.88
CA CYS A 487 2.17 7.57 -24.83
C CYS A 487 1.09 7.21 -25.88
N CYS A 488 0.60 5.97 -25.85
CA CYS A 488 -0.64 5.64 -26.53
C CYS A 488 -1.45 4.60 -25.77
N SER A 489 -2.72 4.51 -26.14
CA SER A 489 -3.60 3.42 -25.74
C SER A 489 -4.14 2.71 -26.97
N LEU A 490 -4.45 1.43 -26.81
CA LEU A 490 -4.96 0.58 -27.88
C LEU A 490 -5.69 -0.65 -27.31
N TRP A 491 -6.42 -1.36 -28.16
CA TRP A 491 -7.03 -2.65 -27.88
C TRP A 491 -6.01 -3.79 -28.13
N PRO A 492 -5.48 -4.46 -27.08
CA PRO A 492 -4.35 -5.39 -27.22
C PRO A 492 -4.66 -6.59 -28.12
N TYR A 493 -5.86 -7.17 -27.98
CA TYR A 493 -6.28 -8.30 -28.82
C TYR A 493 -6.30 -7.93 -30.30
N LYS A 494 -6.89 -6.80 -30.69
CA LYS A 494 -6.98 -6.37 -32.09
C LYS A 494 -5.60 -6.15 -32.71
N LEU A 495 -4.67 -5.54 -31.97
CA LEU A 495 -3.28 -5.39 -32.42
C LEU A 495 -2.64 -6.75 -32.69
N VAL A 496 -2.68 -7.66 -31.72
CA VAL A 496 -2.04 -8.98 -31.85
C VAL A 496 -2.73 -9.83 -32.91
N ALA A 497 -4.07 -9.80 -32.99
CA ALA A 497 -4.83 -10.53 -34.00
C ALA A 497 -4.48 -10.06 -35.41
N ALA A 498 -4.38 -8.75 -35.63
CA ALA A 498 -3.98 -8.20 -36.94
C ALA A 498 -2.55 -8.61 -37.31
N LEU A 499 -1.59 -8.50 -36.39
CA LEU A 499 -0.21 -8.96 -36.62
C LEU A 499 -0.14 -10.46 -36.91
N ALA A 500 -0.96 -11.28 -36.22
CA ALA A 500 -1.05 -12.71 -36.47
C ALA A 500 -1.66 -13.00 -37.85
N GLN A 501 -2.67 -12.25 -38.28
CA GLN A 501 -3.26 -12.37 -39.63
C GLN A 501 -2.25 -12.01 -40.72
N VAL A 502 -1.46 -10.95 -40.53
CA VAL A 502 -0.37 -10.61 -41.44
C VAL A 502 0.65 -11.76 -41.49
N ALA A 503 1.11 -12.25 -40.35
CA ALA A 503 2.03 -13.38 -40.29
C ALA A 503 1.46 -14.65 -40.97
N LEU A 504 0.16 -14.93 -40.81
CA LEU A 504 -0.53 -16.03 -41.49
C LEU A 504 -0.52 -15.85 -43.02
N SER A 505 -0.74 -14.64 -43.51
CA SER A 505 -0.68 -14.33 -44.95
C SER A 505 0.72 -14.50 -45.55
N GLU A 506 1.75 -14.41 -44.70
CA GLU A 506 3.17 -14.60 -45.07
C GLU A 506 3.66 -16.05 -44.82
N GLY A 507 2.76 -16.98 -44.46
CA GLY A 507 3.07 -18.40 -44.35
C GLY A 507 3.25 -18.96 -42.93
N LEU A 508 2.84 -18.25 -41.88
CA LEU A 508 2.87 -18.78 -40.52
C LEU A 508 1.96 -20.03 -40.38
N ASN A 509 2.48 -21.11 -39.81
CA ASN A 509 1.65 -22.20 -39.29
C ASN A 509 1.28 -21.93 -37.83
N LEU A 510 0.07 -21.44 -37.58
CA LEU A 510 -0.43 -21.15 -36.23
C LEU A 510 -1.26 -22.33 -35.70
N GLN A 511 -0.94 -22.79 -34.50
CA GLN A 511 -1.63 -23.89 -33.82
C GLN A 511 -2.03 -23.47 -32.41
N THR A 512 -3.28 -23.02 -32.25
CA THR A 512 -3.89 -22.77 -30.93
C THR A 512 -4.25 -24.08 -30.21
N ASN A 513 -4.61 -24.01 -28.93
CA ASN A 513 -5.01 -25.15 -28.11
C ASN A 513 -4.00 -26.32 -28.18
N THR A 514 -2.71 -25.99 -28.30
CA THR A 514 -1.60 -26.91 -28.50
C THR A 514 -0.51 -26.62 -27.45
N PRO A 515 -0.75 -27.00 -26.18
CA PRO A 515 0.23 -26.78 -25.12
C PRO A 515 1.48 -27.62 -25.38
N VAL A 516 2.63 -26.94 -25.49
CA VAL A 516 3.95 -27.60 -25.46
C VAL A 516 4.19 -28.08 -24.03
N ARG A 517 4.38 -29.39 -23.85
CA ARG A 517 4.57 -30.04 -22.55
C ARG A 517 6.03 -30.13 -22.14
N SER A 518 6.91 -30.33 -23.11
CA SER A 518 8.36 -30.34 -22.92
C SER A 518 9.07 -30.04 -24.24
N VAL A 519 10.32 -29.60 -24.13
CA VAL A 519 11.21 -29.35 -25.26
C VAL A 519 12.54 -30.03 -24.97
N VAL A 520 12.95 -30.94 -25.85
CA VAL A 520 14.18 -31.73 -25.69
C VAL A 520 15.06 -31.58 -26.92
N LEU A 521 16.37 -31.54 -26.72
CA LEU A 521 17.32 -31.59 -27.82
C LEU A 521 17.57 -33.05 -28.19
N ASP A 522 17.50 -33.38 -29.47
CA ASP A 522 17.82 -34.71 -29.96
C ASP A 522 19.34 -34.92 -29.98
N GLU A 523 19.88 -35.38 -28.86
CA GLU A 523 21.31 -35.64 -28.64
C GLU A 523 21.85 -36.81 -29.49
N ALA A 524 20.98 -37.61 -30.11
CA ALA A 524 21.40 -38.70 -30.99
C ALA A 524 21.94 -38.17 -32.33
N LEU A 525 21.61 -36.93 -32.71
CA LEU A 525 22.10 -36.27 -33.91
C LEU A 525 23.46 -35.61 -33.66
N ARG A 526 24.26 -35.49 -34.73
CA ARG A 526 25.55 -34.77 -34.69
C ARG A 526 25.32 -33.31 -34.28
N GLU A 527 26.30 -32.69 -33.62
CA GLU A 527 26.17 -31.36 -33.01
C GLU A 527 25.61 -30.26 -33.96
N GLY A 528 25.95 -30.29 -35.25
CA GLY A 528 25.41 -29.37 -36.27
C GLY A 528 24.06 -29.77 -36.91
N GLU A 529 23.57 -30.97 -36.61
CA GLU A 529 22.31 -31.54 -37.12
C GLU A 529 21.23 -31.65 -36.03
N ARG A 530 21.58 -31.35 -34.77
CA ARG A 530 20.66 -31.48 -33.63
C ARG A 530 19.38 -30.69 -33.85
N LEU A 531 18.26 -31.34 -33.54
CA LEU A 531 16.92 -30.78 -33.63
C LEU A 531 16.29 -30.70 -32.26
N TRP A 532 15.56 -29.63 -32.02
CA TRP A 532 14.66 -29.54 -30.89
C TRP A 532 13.37 -30.30 -31.20
N VAL A 533 12.93 -31.14 -30.27
CA VAL A 533 11.67 -31.89 -30.32
C VAL A 533 10.74 -31.32 -29.26
N LEU A 534 9.63 -30.74 -29.71
CA LEU A 534 8.58 -30.19 -28.86
C LEU A 534 7.48 -31.24 -28.72
N HIS A 535 7.20 -31.65 -27.48
CA HIS A 535 6.15 -32.60 -27.17
C HIS A 535 4.85 -31.87 -26.88
N THR A 536 3.75 -32.31 -27.50
CA THR A 536 2.40 -31.79 -27.25
C THR A 536 1.41 -32.95 -27.17
N ASP A 537 0.21 -32.67 -26.67
CA ASP A 537 -0.87 -33.67 -26.62
C ASP A 537 -1.42 -34.02 -28.03
N ARG A 538 -1.08 -33.21 -29.04
CA ARG A 538 -1.48 -33.40 -30.46
C ARG A 538 -0.40 -34.05 -31.32
N GLY A 539 0.76 -34.38 -30.73
CA GLY A 539 1.92 -34.94 -31.43
C GLY A 539 3.21 -34.14 -31.21
N LEU A 540 4.24 -34.48 -31.99
CA LEU A 540 5.56 -33.87 -31.90
C LEU A 540 5.77 -32.84 -33.01
N VAL A 541 6.51 -31.77 -32.72
CA VAL A 541 7.04 -30.86 -33.74
C VAL A 541 8.55 -30.81 -33.60
N LYS A 542 9.27 -31.01 -34.71
CA LYS A 542 10.73 -30.91 -34.75
C LYS A 542 11.15 -29.58 -35.33
N THR A 543 12.22 -28.98 -34.83
CA THR A 543 12.72 -27.69 -35.32
C THR A 543 14.22 -27.51 -35.18
N ARG A 544 14.80 -26.67 -36.03
CA ARG A 544 16.20 -26.23 -35.91
C ARG A 544 16.39 -25.13 -34.88
N LYS A 545 15.45 -24.18 -34.81
CA LYS A 545 15.47 -23.06 -33.86
C LYS A 545 14.18 -23.01 -33.05
N VAL A 546 14.29 -22.67 -31.77
CA VAL A 546 13.13 -22.55 -30.86
C VAL A 546 13.13 -21.19 -30.15
N VAL A 547 11.96 -20.54 -30.08
CA VAL A 547 11.76 -19.27 -29.37
C VAL A 547 10.77 -19.45 -28.24
N TYR A 548 11.18 -19.15 -27.00
CA TYR A 548 10.34 -19.16 -25.82
C TYR A 548 9.75 -17.77 -25.56
N ALA A 549 8.47 -17.60 -25.89
CA ALA A 549 7.70 -16.36 -25.71
C ALA A 549 6.56 -16.53 -24.68
N THR A 550 6.81 -17.32 -23.63
CA THR A 550 5.80 -17.81 -22.66
C THR A 550 5.67 -16.97 -21.38
N ASN A 551 6.43 -15.87 -21.28
CA ASN A 551 6.38 -14.88 -20.19
C ASN A 551 6.40 -15.51 -18.77
N ALA A 552 5.30 -15.46 -18.03
CA ALA A 552 5.24 -15.98 -16.66
C ALA A 552 5.38 -17.51 -16.56
N HIS A 553 5.11 -18.22 -17.64
CA HIS A 553 5.14 -19.69 -17.70
C HIS A 553 6.47 -20.23 -18.21
N THR A 554 7.46 -19.37 -18.44
CA THR A 554 8.74 -19.78 -19.04
C THR A 554 9.47 -20.84 -18.23
N ALA A 555 9.48 -20.72 -16.90
CA ALA A 555 10.13 -21.69 -16.03
C ALA A 555 9.49 -23.09 -16.04
N THR A 556 8.29 -23.25 -16.63
CA THR A 556 7.67 -24.57 -16.82
C THR A 556 8.35 -25.37 -17.93
N LEU A 557 8.86 -24.70 -18.96
CA LEU A 557 9.61 -25.34 -20.06
C LEU A 557 11.13 -25.24 -19.87
N LEU A 558 11.57 -24.25 -19.11
CA LEU A 558 12.98 -23.96 -18.82
C LEU A 558 13.17 -23.84 -17.30
N PRO A 559 13.24 -24.97 -16.55
CA PRO A 559 13.33 -24.96 -15.08
C PRO A 559 14.46 -24.10 -14.51
N GLU A 560 15.56 -23.92 -15.24
CA GLU A 560 16.68 -23.04 -14.90
C GLU A 560 16.29 -21.55 -14.82
N LEU A 561 15.14 -21.16 -15.38
CA LEU A 561 14.56 -19.82 -15.26
C LEU A 561 13.60 -19.70 -14.06
N GLY A 562 13.50 -20.73 -13.22
CA GLY A 562 12.87 -20.65 -11.90
C GLY A 562 13.66 -19.75 -10.95
N GLY A 563 13.10 -18.58 -10.64
CA GLY A 563 13.79 -17.50 -9.92
C GLY A 563 14.02 -16.28 -10.81
N PRO A 564 14.83 -16.40 -11.88
CA PRO A 564 15.04 -15.34 -12.86
C PRO A 564 13.73 -14.74 -13.38
N ILE A 565 12.73 -15.57 -13.66
CA ILE A 565 11.38 -15.15 -14.01
C ILE A 565 10.37 -15.79 -13.05
N TYR A 566 9.44 -15.01 -12.53
CA TYR A 566 8.38 -15.48 -11.64
C TYR A 566 7.02 -14.86 -11.98
N PRO A 567 5.91 -15.57 -11.70
CA PRO A 567 4.56 -15.09 -11.98
C PRO A 567 4.10 -14.04 -10.95
N PHE A 568 3.43 -13.01 -11.43
CA PHE A 568 2.80 -11.96 -10.62
C PHE A 568 1.39 -11.64 -11.16
N LYS A 569 0.37 -11.80 -10.32
CA LYS A 569 -1.02 -11.49 -10.67
C LYS A 569 -1.25 -9.98 -10.69
N GLY A 570 -1.82 -9.48 -11.78
CA GLY A 570 -2.33 -8.11 -11.91
C GLY A 570 -3.85 -8.11 -12.06
N HIS A 571 -4.47 -6.96 -11.75
CA HIS A 571 -5.90 -6.74 -11.89
C HIS A 571 -6.16 -5.50 -12.74
N ALA A 572 -7.29 -5.51 -13.43
CA ALA A 572 -7.81 -4.34 -14.11
C ALA A 572 -9.34 -4.38 -14.16
N VAL A 573 -9.94 -3.20 -14.35
CA VAL A 573 -11.39 -3.01 -14.45
C VAL A 573 -11.70 -2.12 -15.64
N ALA A 574 -12.89 -2.31 -16.20
CA ALA A 574 -13.51 -1.39 -17.14
C ALA A 574 -14.69 -0.72 -16.43
N LEU A 575 -14.78 0.60 -16.50
CA LEU A 575 -15.86 1.38 -15.89
C LEU A 575 -16.59 2.18 -16.97
N VAL A 576 -17.92 2.08 -16.95
CA VAL A 576 -18.78 2.99 -17.70
C VAL A 576 -18.77 4.33 -16.97
N PRO A 577 -18.38 5.43 -17.64
CA PRO A 577 -18.30 6.75 -17.01
C PRO A 577 -19.68 7.25 -16.58
N THR A 578 -19.71 8.16 -15.61
CA THR A 578 -20.91 8.93 -15.30
C THR A 578 -21.13 10.07 -16.29
N LYS A 579 -22.32 10.65 -16.31
CA LYS A 579 -22.67 11.79 -17.18
C LYS A 579 -21.62 12.92 -17.24
N PRO A 580 -20.95 13.35 -16.16
CA PRO A 580 -19.91 14.39 -16.20
C PRO A 580 -18.66 14.02 -17.00
N PHE A 581 -18.42 12.74 -17.28
CA PHE A 581 -17.30 12.24 -18.09
C PHE A 581 -17.77 11.67 -19.43
N SER A 582 -19.03 11.92 -19.80
CA SER A 582 -19.65 11.44 -21.03
C SER A 582 -19.62 12.51 -22.14
N GLY A 583 -19.41 12.06 -23.38
CA GLY A 583 -19.29 12.91 -24.56
C GLY A 583 -17.85 13.36 -24.84
N THR A 584 -17.58 13.71 -26.10
CA THR A 584 -16.21 13.95 -26.60
C THR A 584 -15.48 15.07 -25.87
N MET A 585 -16.19 16.13 -25.47
CA MET A 585 -15.62 17.31 -24.81
C MET A 585 -15.33 17.11 -23.32
N ASN A 586 -16.06 16.20 -22.65
CA ASN A 586 -15.94 15.97 -21.21
C ASN A 586 -15.05 14.76 -20.87
N ARG A 587 -14.65 14.01 -21.91
CA ARG A 587 -13.75 12.86 -21.79
C ARG A 587 -12.36 13.30 -21.32
N VAL A 588 -11.77 12.48 -20.46
CA VAL A 588 -10.37 12.57 -20.08
C VAL A 588 -9.49 12.23 -21.30
N GLN A 589 -8.69 13.21 -21.74
CA GLN A 589 -7.88 13.06 -22.96
C GLN A 589 -6.57 12.29 -22.72
N SER A 590 -5.95 12.50 -21.55
CA SER A 590 -4.67 11.89 -21.16
C SER A 590 -4.84 10.62 -20.33
N SER A 591 -3.83 9.76 -20.28
CA SER A 591 -3.74 8.70 -19.27
C SER A 591 -3.14 9.23 -17.97
N TYR A 592 -3.44 8.57 -16.86
CA TYR A 592 -3.00 8.96 -15.52
C TYR A 592 -2.33 7.78 -14.84
N ASN A 593 -1.26 8.03 -14.11
CA ASN A 593 -0.60 7.08 -13.22
C ASN A 593 -0.36 7.76 -11.86
N PHE A 594 -0.81 7.14 -10.77
CA PHE A 594 -0.73 7.67 -9.41
C PHE A 594 0.41 6.98 -8.66
N THR A 595 1.45 7.72 -8.35
CA THR A 595 2.65 7.15 -7.72
C THR A 595 2.43 6.79 -6.25
N GLY A 596 1.54 7.50 -5.57
CA GLY A 596 1.22 7.30 -4.15
C GLY A 596 0.17 6.22 -3.89
N ASP A 597 -0.50 5.74 -4.94
CA ASP A 597 -1.58 4.74 -4.91
C ASP A 597 -1.13 3.42 -5.58
N GLY A 598 0.07 2.95 -5.26
CA GLY A 598 0.59 1.67 -5.77
C GLY A 598 0.88 1.59 -7.27
N GLY A 599 0.96 2.74 -7.95
CA GLY A 599 1.06 2.79 -9.41
C GLY A 599 -0.24 2.40 -10.10
N ASN A 600 -1.39 2.69 -9.48
CA ASN A 600 -2.69 2.62 -10.13
C ASN A 600 -2.73 3.60 -11.30
N TYR A 601 -3.28 3.15 -12.41
CA TYR A 601 -3.34 3.95 -13.62
C TYR A 601 -4.68 3.78 -14.32
N PHE A 602 -5.07 4.80 -15.08
CA PHE A 602 -6.23 4.70 -15.96
C PHE A 602 -6.10 5.57 -17.19
N PHE A 603 -6.96 5.31 -18.17
CA PHE A 603 -7.30 6.22 -19.24
C PHE A 603 -8.76 6.03 -19.61
N GLN A 604 -9.30 6.99 -20.36
CA GLN A 604 -10.64 6.89 -20.91
C GLN A 604 -10.55 6.67 -22.42
N ARG A 605 -11.15 5.60 -22.92
CA ARG A 605 -11.08 5.21 -24.33
C ARG A 605 -11.77 6.25 -25.21
N PRO A 606 -11.14 6.74 -26.30
CA PRO A 606 -11.78 7.69 -27.20
C PRO A 606 -13.01 7.14 -27.93
N LYS A 607 -13.01 5.84 -28.23
CA LYS A 607 -14.02 5.20 -29.09
C LYS A 607 -15.40 5.12 -28.43
N ASP A 608 -15.46 4.80 -27.15
CA ASP A 608 -16.71 4.54 -26.42
C ASP A 608 -16.77 5.20 -25.03
N GLY A 609 -15.74 5.93 -24.62
CA GLY A 609 -15.69 6.62 -23.34
C GLY A 609 -15.48 5.71 -22.13
N ILE A 610 -15.29 4.40 -22.31
CA ILE A 610 -15.05 3.46 -21.21
C ILE A 610 -13.71 3.77 -20.55
N PHE A 611 -13.70 3.88 -19.22
CA PHE A 611 -12.46 3.93 -18.45
C PHE A 611 -11.88 2.52 -18.34
N VAL A 612 -10.58 2.41 -18.58
CA VAL A 612 -9.83 1.20 -18.22
C VAL A 612 -8.83 1.57 -17.14
N VAL A 613 -8.89 0.85 -16.03
CA VAL A 613 -8.08 1.10 -14.83
C VAL A 613 -7.29 -0.16 -14.51
N GLY A 614 -5.98 -0.05 -14.31
CA GLY A 614 -5.11 -1.17 -13.94
C GLY A 614 -4.28 -0.85 -12.70
N GLY A 615 -3.89 -1.89 -11.96
CA GLY A 615 -3.18 -1.74 -10.67
C GLY A 615 -3.83 -2.58 -9.58
N GLY A 616 -4.20 -1.92 -8.47
CA GLY A 616 -4.82 -2.50 -7.28
C GLY A 616 -3.86 -3.30 -6.41
N ARG A 617 -2.54 -3.15 -6.62
CA ARG A 617 -1.52 -3.99 -5.99
C ARG A 617 -1.37 -3.70 -4.51
N ASP A 618 -1.33 -2.43 -4.13
CA ASP A 618 -1.14 -2.00 -2.74
C ASP A 618 -2.34 -2.34 -1.83
N ALA A 619 -3.51 -2.62 -2.44
CA ALA A 619 -4.71 -3.03 -1.72
C ALA A 619 -4.77 -4.55 -1.44
N VAL A 620 -3.93 -5.34 -2.11
CA VAL A 620 -3.96 -6.81 -2.04
C VAL A 620 -2.77 -7.32 -1.25
N ASN A 621 -2.94 -8.43 -0.52
CA ASN A 621 -1.81 -9.06 0.15
C ASN A 621 -0.87 -9.65 -0.90
N ASN A 622 0.43 -9.38 -0.79
CA ASN A 622 1.44 -9.91 -1.70
C ASN A 622 1.34 -11.42 -1.90
N ASP A 623 0.99 -12.20 -0.87
CA ASP A 623 0.87 -13.66 -1.01
C ASP A 623 -0.24 -14.07 -2.02
N GLU A 624 -1.24 -13.22 -2.25
CA GLU A 624 -2.31 -13.44 -3.23
C GLU A 624 -1.92 -12.99 -4.65
N LEU A 625 -0.90 -12.13 -4.76
CA LEU A 625 -0.39 -11.62 -6.04
C LEU A 625 0.82 -12.42 -6.53
N LEU A 626 1.67 -12.84 -5.60
CA LEU A 626 2.90 -13.56 -5.87
C LEU A 626 2.62 -15.04 -6.05
N ARG A 627 3.52 -15.73 -6.76
CA ARG A 627 3.63 -17.20 -6.76
C ARG A 627 2.36 -17.92 -7.24
N THR A 628 1.51 -17.23 -8.00
CA THR A 628 0.27 -17.77 -8.52
C THR A 628 0.18 -17.57 -10.01
N THR A 629 -0.26 -18.62 -10.70
CA THR A 629 -0.63 -18.59 -12.12
C THR A 629 -2.14 -18.58 -12.33
N ASP A 630 -2.90 -18.30 -11.26
CA ASP A 630 -4.35 -18.24 -11.32
C ASP A 630 -4.86 -16.92 -11.94
N ASP A 631 -5.03 -16.88 -13.25
CA ASP A 631 -5.69 -15.78 -13.97
C ASP A 631 -7.23 -15.88 -13.97
N GLY A 632 -7.81 -16.88 -13.31
CA GLY A 632 -9.25 -17.10 -13.18
C GLY A 632 -9.91 -16.23 -12.11
N THR A 633 -9.24 -16.06 -10.98
CA THR A 633 -9.80 -15.37 -9.81
C THR A 633 -9.45 -13.89 -9.78
N VAL A 634 -10.50 -13.05 -9.79
CA VAL A 634 -10.44 -11.60 -9.62
C VAL A 634 -10.69 -11.25 -8.15
N LEU A 635 -9.76 -10.52 -7.53
CA LEU A 635 -9.86 -10.17 -6.11
C LEU A 635 -10.77 -8.94 -5.89
N PRO A 636 -11.85 -9.05 -5.09
CA PRO A 636 -12.79 -7.93 -4.87
C PRO A 636 -12.13 -6.67 -4.31
N VAL A 637 -11.11 -6.83 -3.46
CA VAL A 637 -10.38 -5.69 -2.87
C VAL A 637 -9.59 -4.91 -3.93
N ALA A 638 -9.02 -5.60 -4.93
CA ALA A 638 -8.36 -4.94 -6.06
C ALA A 638 -9.37 -4.18 -6.91
N VAL A 639 -10.53 -4.77 -7.20
CA VAL A 639 -11.62 -4.14 -7.96
C VAL A 639 -12.09 -2.86 -7.27
N GLN A 640 -12.31 -2.91 -5.95
CA GLN A 640 -12.75 -1.76 -5.19
C GLN A 640 -11.70 -0.63 -5.21
N SER A 641 -10.42 -0.96 -4.97
CA SER A 641 -9.32 0.02 -5.05
C SER A 641 -9.25 0.69 -6.43
N LEU A 642 -9.39 -0.07 -7.51
CA LEU A 642 -9.34 0.47 -8.88
C LEU A 642 -10.53 1.39 -9.19
N LYS A 643 -11.73 1.08 -8.68
CA LYS A 643 -12.89 1.99 -8.80
C LYS A 643 -12.62 3.31 -8.07
N GLU A 644 -12.11 3.22 -6.85
CA GLU A 644 -11.81 4.37 -6.00
C GLU A 644 -10.71 5.26 -6.58
N THR A 645 -9.75 4.72 -7.35
CA THR A 645 -8.70 5.53 -8.00
C THR A 645 -9.31 6.60 -8.93
N VAL A 646 -10.25 6.23 -9.82
CA VAL A 646 -10.87 7.18 -10.76
C VAL A 646 -11.73 8.20 -10.02
N GLN A 647 -12.54 7.72 -9.06
CA GLN A 647 -13.42 8.57 -8.26
C GLN A 647 -12.61 9.57 -7.40
N GLY A 648 -11.53 9.10 -6.78
CA GLY A 648 -10.63 9.91 -5.98
C GLY A 648 -9.82 10.90 -6.81
N ALA A 649 -9.45 10.54 -8.05
CA ALA A 649 -8.71 11.44 -8.95
C ALA A 649 -9.49 12.73 -9.20
N PHE A 650 -10.79 12.64 -9.50
CA PHE A 650 -11.58 13.82 -9.88
C PHE A 650 -12.53 14.33 -8.78
N GLY A 651 -12.60 13.63 -7.65
CA GLY A 651 -13.50 13.92 -6.54
C GLY A 651 -14.85 13.22 -6.70
N ALA A 652 -15.37 12.66 -5.60
CA ALA A 652 -16.63 11.93 -5.59
C ALA A 652 -17.84 12.78 -6.02
N GLU A 653 -17.81 14.09 -5.76
CA GLU A 653 -18.88 15.01 -6.19
C GLU A 653 -18.91 15.17 -7.71
N ARG A 654 -17.74 15.26 -8.36
CA ARG A 654 -17.64 15.36 -9.83
C ARG A 654 -17.94 14.03 -10.50
N TRP A 655 -17.52 12.91 -9.92
CA TRP A 655 -17.96 11.59 -10.39
C TRP A 655 -19.48 11.47 -10.28
N GLY A 656 -20.06 11.91 -9.16
CA GLY A 656 -21.49 11.88 -8.92
C GLY A 656 -22.01 10.48 -8.61
N LYS A 657 -23.34 10.35 -8.56
CA LYS A 657 -24.02 9.08 -8.32
C LYS A 657 -24.18 8.33 -9.65
N GLU A 658 -23.72 7.08 -9.68
CA GLU A 658 -23.87 6.17 -10.82
C GLU A 658 -25.36 5.94 -11.12
N ALA A 659 -25.76 6.19 -12.36
CA ALA A 659 -27.07 5.84 -12.91
C ALA A 659 -27.10 4.36 -13.36
N LEU A 660 -28.28 3.88 -13.77
CA LEU A 660 -28.42 2.54 -14.31
C LEU A 660 -27.51 2.37 -15.54
N GLY A 661 -26.60 1.39 -15.49
CA GLY A 661 -25.64 1.11 -16.56
C GLY A 661 -24.29 1.82 -16.42
N GLU A 662 -24.14 2.76 -15.48
CA GLU A 662 -22.86 3.40 -15.15
C GLU A 662 -22.09 2.60 -14.07
N GLY A 663 -20.80 2.84 -13.92
CA GLY A 663 -19.97 2.16 -12.91
C GLY A 663 -19.23 0.94 -13.43
N LEU A 664 -19.08 -0.11 -12.60
CA LEU A 664 -18.28 -1.28 -12.96
C LEU A 664 -18.92 -2.08 -14.11
N LEU A 665 -18.26 -2.12 -15.27
CA LEU A 665 -18.65 -2.95 -16.40
C LEU A 665 -18.15 -4.38 -16.24
N THR A 666 -16.85 -4.52 -16.03
CA THR A 666 -16.19 -5.82 -15.85
C THR A 666 -14.87 -5.66 -15.13
N ALA A 667 -14.40 -6.74 -14.54
CA ALA A 667 -13.11 -6.84 -13.87
C ALA A 667 -12.42 -8.13 -14.31
N TRP A 668 -11.09 -8.09 -14.40
CA TRP A 668 -10.30 -9.25 -14.77
C TRP A 668 -8.95 -9.27 -14.08
N SER A 669 -8.33 -10.44 -14.11
CA SER A 669 -6.97 -10.67 -13.61
C SER A 669 -6.11 -11.27 -14.71
N GLY A 670 -4.80 -11.08 -14.63
CA GLY A 670 -3.84 -11.73 -15.54
C GLY A 670 -2.50 -11.96 -14.86
N ILE A 671 -1.69 -12.85 -15.43
CA ILE A 671 -0.37 -13.18 -14.87
C ILE A 671 0.74 -12.54 -15.70
N MET A 672 1.55 -11.71 -15.06
CA MET A 672 2.74 -11.10 -15.62
C MET A 672 3.98 -11.92 -15.27
N GLY A 673 4.92 -12.03 -16.20
CA GLY A 673 6.27 -12.52 -15.89
C GLY A 673 7.12 -11.36 -15.40
N TYR A 674 7.45 -11.37 -14.11
CA TYR A 674 8.41 -10.45 -13.51
C TYR A 674 9.79 -11.07 -13.57
N SER A 675 10.81 -10.25 -13.83
CA SER A 675 12.20 -10.68 -13.73
C SER A 675 12.80 -10.26 -12.39
N ALA A 676 13.79 -11.01 -11.93
CA ALA A 676 14.50 -10.73 -10.67
C ALA A 676 15.29 -9.40 -10.67
N ASP A 677 15.51 -8.80 -11.85
CA ASP A 677 16.31 -7.58 -12.04
C ASP A 677 15.58 -6.46 -12.81
N SER A 678 14.26 -6.58 -13.01
CA SER A 678 13.37 -5.56 -13.61
C SER A 678 13.57 -5.26 -15.11
N VAL A 679 14.38 -6.05 -15.82
CA VAL A 679 14.53 -6.00 -17.29
C VAL A 679 14.25 -7.37 -17.92
N PRO A 680 13.72 -7.44 -19.16
CA PRO A 680 13.37 -8.72 -19.76
C PRO A 680 14.59 -9.59 -20.04
N TYR A 681 14.33 -10.86 -20.35
CA TYR A 681 15.30 -11.78 -20.94
C TYR A 681 15.01 -11.88 -22.43
N VAL A 682 15.93 -11.40 -23.25
CA VAL A 682 15.79 -11.32 -24.71
C VAL A 682 17.10 -11.76 -25.37
N GLY A 683 17.04 -12.76 -26.24
CA GLY A 683 18.19 -13.22 -27.02
C GLY A 683 18.45 -14.73 -26.92
N PRO A 684 19.62 -15.21 -27.38
CA PRO A 684 19.99 -16.63 -27.32
C PRO A 684 20.20 -17.09 -25.88
N LEU A 685 19.66 -18.26 -25.52
CA LEU A 685 19.83 -18.87 -24.21
C LEU A 685 21.24 -19.47 -24.07
N HIS A 686 21.94 -19.08 -23.01
CA HIS A 686 23.28 -19.61 -22.73
C HIS A 686 23.24 -21.15 -22.59
N GLY A 687 24.20 -21.83 -23.23
CA GLY A 687 24.33 -23.29 -23.18
C GLY A 687 23.27 -24.05 -23.97
N LYS A 688 22.38 -23.37 -24.72
CA LYS A 688 21.38 -24.02 -25.58
C LYS A 688 21.50 -23.54 -27.03
N VAL A 689 21.99 -24.43 -27.88
CA VAL A 689 22.15 -24.16 -29.31
C VAL A 689 20.81 -23.79 -29.95
N ASN A 690 20.78 -22.67 -30.69
CA ASN A 690 19.61 -22.22 -31.46
C ASN A 690 18.31 -22.08 -30.64
N ALA A 691 18.41 -21.85 -29.33
CA ALA A 691 17.27 -21.58 -28.46
C ALA A 691 17.28 -20.10 -28.03
N TYR A 692 16.15 -19.43 -28.14
CA TYR A 692 16.01 -17.99 -27.89
C TYR A 692 14.86 -17.72 -26.93
N ILE A 693 14.92 -16.62 -26.19
CA ILE A 693 13.89 -16.22 -25.22
C ILE A 693 13.44 -14.78 -25.47
N CYS A 694 12.16 -14.50 -25.25
CA CYS A 694 11.62 -13.14 -25.13
C CYS A 694 10.51 -13.14 -24.05
N ALA A 695 10.91 -12.94 -22.79
CA ALA A 695 10.04 -13.10 -21.63
C ALA A 695 10.44 -12.19 -20.45
N GLY A 696 9.62 -12.15 -19.40
CA GLY A 696 9.94 -11.43 -18.16
C GLY A 696 9.78 -9.91 -18.28
N HIS A 697 8.72 -9.44 -18.94
CA HIS A 697 8.57 -8.02 -19.24
C HIS A 697 8.10 -7.14 -18.06
N ASN A 698 7.96 -7.67 -16.83
CA ASN A 698 7.69 -6.92 -15.59
C ASN A 698 6.43 -6.01 -15.64
N GLY A 699 5.38 -6.45 -16.33
CA GLY A 699 4.17 -5.65 -16.52
C GLY A 699 4.35 -4.45 -17.49
N HIS A 700 5.52 -4.31 -18.12
CA HIS A 700 5.88 -3.25 -19.08
C HIS A 700 5.98 -3.75 -20.53
N GLY A 701 5.40 -4.91 -20.85
CA GLY A 701 5.54 -5.55 -22.17
C GLY A 701 5.11 -4.68 -23.35
N MET A 702 4.02 -3.91 -23.22
CA MET A 702 3.55 -3.04 -24.30
C MET A 702 4.58 -1.98 -24.73
N ALA A 703 5.44 -1.55 -23.82
CA ALA A 703 6.49 -0.55 -24.06
C ALA A 703 7.86 -1.15 -24.41
N ARG A 704 7.96 -2.48 -24.59
CA ARG A 704 9.23 -3.17 -24.88
C ARG A 704 9.16 -4.19 -26.01
N ILE A 705 8.04 -4.87 -26.16
CA ILE A 705 7.94 -6.09 -26.96
C ILE A 705 8.26 -5.85 -28.44
N MET A 706 7.86 -4.72 -29.03
CA MET A 706 8.07 -4.52 -30.47
C MET A 706 9.56 -4.51 -30.84
N THR A 707 10.42 -3.80 -30.10
CA THR A 707 11.86 -3.80 -30.39
C THR A 707 12.49 -5.14 -30.00
N CYS A 708 12.09 -5.74 -28.88
CA CYS A 708 12.58 -7.06 -28.48
C CYS A 708 12.27 -8.13 -29.54
N ALA A 709 11.03 -8.15 -30.05
CA ALA A 709 10.58 -9.09 -31.06
C ALA A 709 11.30 -8.90 -32.40
N ARG A 710 11.53 -7.64 -32.81
CA ARG A 710 12.37 -7.29 -33.98
C ARG A 710 13.80 -7.81 -33.79
N GLY A 711 14.38 -7.62 -32.61
CA GLY A 711 15.72 -8.13 -32.29
C GLY A 711 15.80 -9.66 -32.34
N ILE A 712 14.80 -10.37 -31.83
CA ILE A 712 14.74 -11.84 -31.96
C ILE A 712 14.66 -12.27 -33.43
N ALA A 713 13.86 -11.60 -34.26
CA ALA A 713 13.79 -11.90 -35.68
C ALA A 713 15.17 -11.72 -36.36
N GLN A 714 15.87 -10.61 -36.09
CA GLN A 714 17.23 -10.37 -36.60
C GLN A 714 18.22 -11.46 -36.16
N LEU A 715 18.18 -11.87 -34.88
CA LEU A 715 19.04 -12.94 -34.36
C LEU A 715 18.74 -14.31 -35.01
N LEU A 716 17.47 -14.59 -35.32
CA LEU A 716 17.07 -15.81 -36.05
C LEU A 716 17.58 -15.79 -37.49
N GLU A 717 17.84 -14.62 -38.07
CA GLU A 717 18.41 -14.45 -39.40
C GLU A 717 19.95 -14.42 -39.41
N GLY A 718 20.58 -14.49 -38.24
CA GLY A 718 22.03 -14.58 -38.11
C GLY A 718 22.73 -13.26 -37.74
N ALA A 719 21.98 -12.21 -37.40
CA ALA A 719 22.57 -10.98 -36.85
C ALA A 719 23.26 -11.26 -35.51
N THR A 720 24.25 -10.45 -35.15
CA THR A 720 24.81 -10.45 -33.80
C THR A 720 23.87 -9.72 -32.83
N TYR A 721 24.10 -9.87 -31.52
CA TYR A 721 23.26 -9.18 -30.53
C TYR A 721 23.42 -7.66 -30.61
N GLU A 722 24.63 -7.18 -30.89
CA GLU A 722 24.94 -5.76 -31.03
C GLU A 722 24.17 -5.12 -32.19
N GLU A 723 24.04 -5.84 -33.30
CA GLU A 723 23.29 -5.39 -34.49
C GLU A 723 21.80 -5.20 -34.23
N THR A 724 21.25 -5.84 -33.19
CA THR A 724 19.84 -5.65 -32.81
C THR A 724 19.55 -4.28 -32.21
N GLY A 725 20.58 -3.59 -31.69
CA GLY A 725 20.43 -2.35 -30.94
C GLY A 725 19.73 -2.49 -29.59
N LEU A 726 19.45 -3.72 -29.13
CA LEU A 726 18.86 -3.96 -27.82
C LEU A 726 19.87 -3.69 -26.70
N PRO A 727 19.41 -3.26 -25.50
CA PRO A 727 20.28 -3.17 -24.34
C PRO A 727 20.95 -4.52 -24.03
N GLU A 728 22.25 -4.50 -23.80
CA GLU A 728 23.06 -5.70 -23.50
C GLU A 728 22.62 -6.37 -22.19
N CYS A 729 22.13 -5.58 -21.23
CA CYS A 729 21.56 -6.11 -19.99
C CYS A 729 20.29 -6.96 -20.19
N PHE A 730 19.67 -6.99 -21.38
CA PHE A 730 18.56 -7.89 -21.68
C PHE A 730 19.02 -9.31 -22.05
N LEU A 731 20.29 -9.47 -22.44
CA LEU A 731 20.85 -10.76 -22.84
C LEU A 731 20.83 -11.75 -21.66
N PRO A 732 20.38 -13.00 -21.84
CA PRO A 732 20.35 -14.02 -20.79
C PRO A 732 21.72 -14.69 -20.65
N THR A 733 22.74 -13.94 -20.20
CA THR A 733 24.09 -14.51 -19.97
C THR A 733 24.09 -15.53 -18.83
N LYS A 734 25.10 -16.39 -18.79
CA LYS A 734 25.29 -17.39 -17.72
C LYS A 734 25.24 -16.74 -16.34
N GLU A 735 26.05 -15.69 -16.15
CA GLU A 735 26.19 -15.00 -14.87
C GLU A 735 24.87 -14.37 -14.43
N ARG A 736 24.09 -13.83 -15.39
CA ARG A 736 22.79 -13.22 -15.10
C ARG A 736 21.73 -14.25 -14.69
N LEU A 737 21.74 -15.41 -15.34
CA LEU A 737 20.82 -16.52 -15.03
C LEU A 737 21.17 -17.12 -13.65
N GLU A 738 22.45 -17.39 -13.39
CA GLU A 738 22.94 -17.99 -12.15
C GLU A 738 22.70 -17.09 -10.93
N LYS A 739 22.92 -15.77 -11.07
CA LYS A 739 22.73 -14.79 -9.99
C LYS A 739 21.34 -14.82 -9.34
N HIS A 740 20.33 -15.27 -10.08
CA HIS A 740 18.93 -15.26 -9.63
C HIS A 740 18.27 -16.64 -9.63
N SER A 741 19.01 -17.70 -9.96
CA SER A 741 18.52 -19.08 -10.00
C SER A 741 18.10 -19.59 -8.62
N LEU A 742 16.95 -20.25 -8.56
CA LEU A 742 16.53 -21.04 -7.38
C LEU A 742 16.95 -22.51 -7.48
N VAL A 743 17.41 -22.93 -8.65
CA VAL A 743 17.94 -24.27 -8.85
C VAL A 743 19.35 -24.27 -8.27
N LYS A 744 19.53 -24.94 -7.12
CA LYS A 744 20.87 -25.15 -6.55
C LYS A 744 21.69 -25.97 -7.54
N ASP A 745 22.91 -25.50 -7.83
CA ASP A 745 23.90 -26.29 -8.54
C ASP A 745 24.04 -27.66 -7.85
N PRO A 746 23.85 -28.79 -8.55
CA PRO A 746 24.08 -30.12 -7.99
C PRO A 746 25.51 -30.29 -7.41
N ASN A 747 26.46 -29.42 -7.78
CA ASN A 747 27.84 -29.43 -7.29
C ASN A 747 28.17 -28.39 -6.18
N GLY A 748 27.20 -27.62 -5.69
CA GLY A 748 27.33 -26.88 -4.42
C GLY A 748 28.32 -25.70 -4.39
N GLY A 749 28.50 -24.95 -5.48
CA GLY A 749 29.18 -23.64 -5.44
C GLY A 749 28.22 -22.50 -5.09
N LYS A 750 28.58 -21.65 -4.12
CA LYS A 750 27.87 -20.40 -3.81
C LYS A 750 28.07 -19.33 -4.87
#